data_AF-A0A0P1IV37-F1
#
_entry.id   AF-A0A0P1IV37-F1
#
_cell.length_a   1.000
_cell.length_b   1.000
_cell.length_c   1.000
_cell.angle_alpha   90.00
_cell.angle_beta   90.00
_cell.angle_gamma   90.00
#
_symmetry.space_group_name_H-M   'P 1'
#
loop_
_entity.id
_entity.type
_entity.pdbx_description
1 polymer ?
#
loop_
_entity_poly.entity_id
_entity_poly.type
_entity_poly.pdbx_seq_one_letter_code
_entity_poly.pdbx_strand_id
1 'polypeptide(L)'
;MFCGGCACVWKVSILKQKVKILAASILTPLVLAGCGGGEDTADPGMPTATSATLLASFLDNLDSVRSAANLLVDNDRRYTNQQTTGHLEINGNGRYDPDEEPTLGNSPIRNSGIHYAHAAGLTGAGETIAISDSGFLTSHETLSGKTLTTGAGVTVDDHGTFVASVAAGVSSNMIGVAPGADLVLGMISLDGLTVSTSSLTATANAAATAGAVALNNSWGLSGVDATTANYNGFFSSSGGRDYLNALKNYAQNGIVLFAVANEEPPVPSVGLLAGLPLFEPTLQDSWLAVVNAMPEQVGDDIVSATLLSSACHSAAAWCIAADGTWLGAVDASIASYAYNTGTSFAAPTVAGALALLAEAFPTMTHQELRIRLLASADNDFAEFTQAGTITLAPGFNHAYSNEFGHGFLDVAAALLPIGTTVTTTSNGTEIDLKQPLVVAGGASGDAVSRALQNVEVATKDSLSASFGVQGSALVVNNSIAPLFSNDDVARFDDVQETSFGGAAFFGDGHHIPMDWGDSDMSFAFYHKSEIGSESLGFGASRSFDLDVATFEVSAAFGDDTSALLSDWNGGTSSSLVSVGMALAADLSEAAQIKFEAGFASGREASALGQSANVIMNAASLSIAQQDLFKRGDSITASLALPAAISHGSTSIGLEVFAADGTTSMRHIPIDLSPEKREVRLSLTYQRPISDRSNLGVSFVHAQNRGHIAGRDETGMMFGINTRF
;
A
#
# COMPACT_ATOMS: atom_id res chain seq x y z
N MET A 1 -10.08 53.89 -29.84
CA MET A 1 -9.14 54.45 -30.84
C MET A 1 -8.40 53.27 -31.44
N PHE A 2 -8.69 52.97 -32.71
CA PHE A 2 -8.11 52.01 -33.68
C PHE A 2 -7.88 50.54 -33.22
N CYS A 3 -8.64 49.53 -33.67
CA CYS A 3 -8.89 48.95 -35.02
C CYS A 3 -7.75 48.13 -35.66
N GLY A 4 -8.09 46.88 -36.03
CA GLY A 4 -7.54 46.08 -37.13
C GLY A 4 -7.51 44.59 -36.79
N GLY A 5 -8.27 43.64 -37.35
CA GLY A 5 -9.18 43.64 -38.50
C GLY A 5 -8.81 42.56 -39.54
N CYS A 6 -9.61 41.47 -39.60
CA CYS A 6 -9.90 40.56 -40.75
C CYS A 6 -8.73 39.70 -41.33
N ALA A 7 -8.91 38.50 -41.89
CA ALA A 7 -10.08 37.90 -42.55
C ALA A 7 -10.04 36.34 -42.57
N CYS A 8 -11.23 35.73 -42.66
CA CYS A 8 -11.51 34.35 -43.07
C CYS A 8 -11.10 34.06 -44.52
N VAL A 9 -10.72 32.81 -44.83
CA VAL A 9 -11.05 32.15 -46.12
C VAL A 9 -11.35 30.65 -45.88
N TRP A 10 -12.53 30.24 -46.32
CA TRP A 10 -13.02 28.87 -46.44
C TRP A 10 -12.32 28.09 -47.57
N LYS A 11 -12.12 26.78 -47.40
CA LYS A 11 -12.17 25.83 -48.52
C LYS A 11 -12.54 24.41 -48.07
N VAL A 12 -13.72 23.98 -48.53
CA VAL A 12 -14.26 22.61 -48.48
C VAL A 12 -13.84 21.87 -49.77
N SER A 13 -13.47 20.58 -49.70
CA SER A 13 -13.73 19.53 -50.73
C SER A 13 -12.99 18.21 -50.36
N ILE A 14 -13.67 17.18 -49.84
CA ILE A 14 -14.22 15.96 -50.49
C ILE A 14 -13.29 14.71 -50.48
N LEU A 15 -13.82 13.69 -49.80
CA LEU A 15 -13.75 12.21 -49.93
C LEU A 15 -12.62 11.55 -50.73
N LYS A 16 -12.04 10.49 -50.12
CA LYS A 16 -12.01 9.14 -50.72
C LYS A 16 -11.84 8.03 -49.65
N GLN A 17 -12.72 7.04 -49.75
CA GLN A 17 -12.80 5.79 -48.96
C GLN A 17 -11.53 4.92 -49.07
N LYS A 18 -11.23 4.16 -48.00
CA LYS A 18 -10.90 2.72 -48.07
C LYS A 18 -11.07 2.05 -46.70
N VAL A 19 -11.93 1.03 -46.69
CA VAL A 19 -12.19 0.09 -45.58
C VAL A 19 -11.17 -1.06 -45.63
N LYS A 20 -10.61 -1.47 -44.47
CA LYS A 20 -10.23 -2.86 -44.11
C LYS A 20 -9.77 -2.97 -42.63
N ILE A 21 -10.72 -3.33 -41.76
CA ILE A 21 -10.74 -4.42 -40.73
C ILE A 21 -9.46 -4.83 -39.95
N LEU A 22 -9.60 -4.77 -38.60
CA LEU A 22 -9.05 -5.53 -37.44
C LEU A 22 -7.52 -5.74 -37.28
N ALA A 23 -6.94 -5.26 -36.17
CA ALA A 23 -6.81 -5.99 -34.88
C ALA A 23 -5.76 -5.33 -33.94
N ALA A 24 -6.08 -5.28 -32.64
CA ALA A 24 -5.22 -5.07 -31.46
C ALA A 24 -4.51 -3.72 -31.27
N SER A 25 -4.18 -3.21 -30.09
CA SER A 25 -4.64 -3.29 -28.69
C SER A 25 -3.70 -2.30 -27.96
N ILE A 26 -4.27 -1.42 -27.14
CA ILE A 26 -3.74 -0.86 -25.88
C ILE A 26 -2.25 -0.46 -25.84
N LEU A 27 -1.96 0.85 -25.75
CA LEU A 27 -0.89 1.43 -24.91
C LEU A 27 -0.99 2.97 -24.86
N THR A 28 -1.19 3.50 -23.66
CA THR A 28 -1.02 4.89 -23.22
C THR A 28 0.04 4.90 -22.11
N PRO A 29 0.64 6.04 -21.73
CA PRO A 29 1.38 7.00 -22.55
C PRO A 29 2.84 7.16 -22.05
N LEU A 30 3.74 7.55 -22.94
CA LEU A 30 5.05 8.11 -22.55
C LEU A 30 4.84 9.52 -21.97
N VAL A 31 5.35 9.76 -20.76
CA VAL A 31 5.72 11.12 -20.31
C VAL A 31 7.23 11.25 -20.50
N LEU A 32 7.62 11.98 -21.55
CA LEU A 32 8.95 12.55 -21.70
C LEU A 32 9.10 13.72 -20.72
N ALA A 33 10.08 13.66 -19.83
CA ALA A 33 10.76 14.85 -19.31
C ALA A 33 12.18 14.85 -19.88
N GLY A 34 12.51 15.92 -20.61
CA GLY A 34 13.63 16.01 -21.52
C GLY A 34 15.01 16.14 -20.87
N CYS A 35 15.99 15.63 -21.61
CA CYS A 35 17.41 15.91 -21.47
C CYS A 35 17.72 17.42 -21.58
N GLY A 36 18.55 17.92 -20.67
CA GLY A 36 19.40 19.08 -20.86
C GLY A 36 20.81 18.70 -20.41
N GLY A 37 21.73 18.53 -21.35
CA GLY A 37 23.09 18.04 -21.09
C GLY A 37 24.03 19.08 -20.49
N GLY A 38 24.92 18.58 -19.64
CA GLY A 38 26.16 19.20 -19.19
C GLY A 38 27.10 18.09 -18.72
N GLU A 39 28.27 17.99 -19.33
CA GLU A 39 29.34 17.08 -18.91
C GLU A 39 29.80 17.45 -17.50
N ASP A 40 29.37 16.67 -16.51
CA ASP A 40 30.09 16.45 -15.26
C ASP A 40 30.01 14.94 -15.00
N THR A 41 31.14 14.35 -14.64
CA THR A 41 31.25 12.95 -14.22
C THR A 41 30.44 12.76 -12.93
N ALA A 42 29.14 12.52 -13.08
CA ALA A 42 28.25 12.17 -11.99
C ALA A 42 28.54 10.72 -11.57
N ASP A 43 29.06 10.58 -10.35
CA ASP A 43 28.92 9.37 -9.55
C ASP A 43 27.43 8.96 -9.58
N PRO A 44 27.06 7.68 -9.85
CA PRO A 44 25.68 7.23 -9.74
C PRO A 44 25.25 7.28 -8.26
N GLY A 45 24.92 8.48 -7.80
CA GLY A 45 24.34 8.74 -6.49
C GLY A 45 23.04 7.97 -6.35
N MET A 46 22.78 7.44 -5.16
CA MET A 46 21.53 6.75 -4.88
C MET A 46 20.33 7.69 -5.13
N PRO A 47 19.19 7.17 -5.58
CA PRO A 47 18.00 7.99 -5.77
C PRO A 47 17.62 8.64 -4.44
N THR A 48 17.72 9.97 -4.35
CA THR A 48 17.29 10.69 -3.15
C THR A 48 15.79 10.94 -3.23
N ALA A 49 14.99 9.97 -2.79
CA ALA A 49 13.60 10.23 -2.41
C ALA A 49 13.57 10.62 -0.93
N THR A 50 12.76 11.61 -0.56
CA THR A 50 12.50 11.88 0.86
C THR A 50 11.68 10.74 1.45
N SER A 51 12.02 10.23 2.63
CA SER A 51 11.35 9.09 3.30
C SER A 51 9.83 9.26 3.42
N ALA A 52 9.36 10.51 3.51
CA ALA A 52 7.94 10.86 3.46
C ALA A 52 7.24 10.51 2.14
N THR A 53 7.93 10.62 1.00
CA THR A 53 7.42 10.27 -0.33
C THR A 53 7.44 8.75 -0.57
N LEU A 54 8.31 8.04 0.14
CA LEU A 54 8.39 6.58 0.09
C LEU A 54 7.18 5.93 0.74
N LEU A 55 6.85 6.33 1.98
CA LEU A 55 5.70 5.82 2.74
C LEU A 55 4.36 6.06 2.03
N ALA A 56 4.28 7.10 1.19
CA ALA A 56 3.12 7.46 0.39
C ALA A 56 2.78 6.49 -0.75
N SER A 57 3.75 5.67 -1.16
CA SER A 57 3.67 4.88 -2.39
C SER A 57 3.52 3.38 -2.18
N PHE A 58 3.67 2.89 -0.94
CA PHE A 58 3.66 1.47 -0.61
C PHE A 58 2.32 1.06 -0.02
N LEU A 59 1.50 0.37 -0.82
CA LEU A 59 0.29 -0.23 -0.28
C LEU A 59 0.19 -1.73 -0.34
N ASP A 60 0.88 -2.42 -1.25
CA ASP A 60 0.81 -3.89 -1.26
C ASP A 60 2.15 -4.57 -1.53
N ASN A 61 3.12 -3.90 -2.18
CA ASN A 61 4.38 -4.52 -2.58
C ASN A 61 5.48 -3.51 -2.92
N LEU A 62 6.68 -4.01 -3.20
CA LEU A 62 7.86 -3.22 -3.60
C LEU A 62 8.01 -3.05 -5.12
N ASP A 63 6.95 -3.26 -5.93
CA ASP A 63 7.06 -3.32 -7.39
C ASP A 63 7.51 -1.99 -8.02
N SER A 64 7.14 -0.85 -7.40
CA SER A 64 7.55 0.48 -7.84
C SER A 64 9.08 0.67 -7.82
N VAL A 65 9.79 0.00 -6.92
CA VAL A 65 11.25 0.11 -6.74
C VAL A 65 12.01 -1.15 -7.18
N ARG A 66 11.33 -2.28 -7.38
CA ARG A 66 11.92 -3.59 -7.73
C ARG A 66 12.87 -3.53 -8.92
N SER A 67 12.51 -2.80 -9.97
CA SER A 67 13.37 -2.65 -11.15
C SER A 67 14.67 -1.90 -10.82
N ALA A 68 14.59 -0.84 -10.02
CA ALA A 68 15.74 -0.08 -9.57
C ALA A 68 16.61 -0.89 -8.59
N ALA A 69 15.99 -1.63 -7.68
CA ALA A 69 16.66 -2.52 -6.74
C ALA A 69 17.52 -3.56 -7.47
N ASN A 70 16.95 -4.26 -8.46
CA ASN A 70 17.70 -5.23 -9.26
C ASN A 70 18.84 -4.59 -10.05
N LEU A 71 18.63 -3.39 -10.62
CA LEU A 71 19.68 -2.66 -11.33
C LEU A 71 20.88 -2.35 -10.41
N LEU A 72 20.67 -2.05 -9.13
CA LEU A 72 21.77 -1.83 -8.17
C LEU A 72 22.63 -3.09 -8.02
N VAL A 73 22.00 -4.21 -7.65
CA VAL A 73 22.72 -5.47 -7.36
C VAL A 73 23.30 -6.15 -8.60
N ASP A 74 22.83 -5.81 -9.79
CA ASP A 74 23.31 -6.39 -11.06
C ASP A 74 24.39 -5.53 -11.75
N ASN A 75 24.37 -4.19 -11.59
CA ASN A 75 25.22 -3.29 -12.38
C ASN A 75 26.08 -2.33 -11.55
N ASP A 76 25.72 -2.03 -10.31
CA ASP A 76 26.50 -1.11 -9.49
C ASP A 76 27.64 -1.86 -8.81
N ARG A 77 28.87 -1.41 -9.09
CA ARG A 77 30.09 -2.06 -8.63
C ARG A 77 30.17 -2.22 -7.12
N ARG A 78 29.58 -1.29 -6.36
CA ARG A 78 29.56 -1.35 -4.89
C ARG A 78 28.79 -2.57 -4.37
N TYR A 79 27.79 -3.01 -5.12
CA TYR A 79 26.93 -4.15 -4.82
C TYR A 79 27.44 -5.44 -5.45
N THR A 80 27.88 -5.40 -6.71
CA THR A 80 28.44 -6.59 -7.38
C THR A 80 29.72 -7.07 -6.70
N ASN A 81 30.49 -6.16 -6.10
CA ASN A 81 31.66 -6.52 -5.28
C ASN A 81 31.30 -7.21 -3.96
N GLN A 82 30.02 -7.25 -3.56
CA GLN A 82 29.56 -8.02 -2.41
C GLN A 82 29.12 -9.44 -2.80
N GLN A 83 29.06 -9.77 -4.10
CA GLN A 83 28.77 -11.12 -4.54
C GLN A 83 30.02 -11.99 -4.35
N THR A 84 29.88 -13.02 -3.51
CA THR A 84 30.92 -14.04 -3.37
C THR A 84 30.68 -15.16 -4.37
N THR A 85 31.75 -15.62 -5.02
CA THR A 85 31.72 -16.76 -5.94
C THR A 85 32.67 -17.85 -5.45
N GLY A 86 32.26 -19.11 -5.48
CA GLY A 86 33.12 -20.24 -5.10
C GLY A 86 32.45 -21.15 -4.10
N HIS A 87 33.18 -21.59 -3.08
CA HIS A 87 32.70 -22.37 -1.95
C HIS A 87 33.38 -21.88 -0.69
N LEU A 88 32.70 -22.00 0.45
CA LEU A 88 33.32 -21.78 1.74
C LEU A 88 34.03 -23.07 2.14
N GLU A 89 35.37 -23.04 2.20
CA GLU A 89 36.14 -24.18 2.67
C GLU A 89 36.03 -24.26 4.20
N ILE A 90 35.12 -25.10 4.71
CA ILE A 90 34.82 -25.21 6.14
C ILE A 90 35.75 -26.23 6.83
N ASN A 91 36.13 -27.30 6.14
CA ASN A 91 36.90 -28.41 6.74
C ASN A 91 38.43 -28.30 6.52
N GLY A 92 38.89 -27.32 5.74
CA GLY A 92 40.30 -26.98 5.57
C GLY A 92 41.13 -28.05 4.84
N ASN A 93 40.49 -28.92 4.07
CA ASN A 93 41.12 -30.00 3.32
C ASN A 93 41.68 -29.52 1.95
N GLY A 94 41.31 -28.31 1.52
CA GLY A 94 41.72 -27.65 0.28
C GLY A 94 41.07 -28.25 -0.96
N ARG A 95 39.92 -28.91 -0.80
CA ARG A 95 39.09 -29.47 -1.88
C ARG A 95 37.64 -29.21 -1.55
N TYR A 96 36.96 -28.71 -2.59
CA TYR A 96 35.52 -28.55 -2.57
C TYR A 96 34.81 -29.87 -2.23
N ASP A 97 34.11 -29.89 -1.09
CA ASP A 97 33.21 -30.98 -0.71
C ASP A 97 31.75 -30.50 -0.82
N PRO A 98 31.01 -30.84 -1.89
CA PRO A 98 29.67 -30.33 -2.11
C PRO A 98 28.64 -30.79 -1.06
N ASP A 99 28.97 -31.82 -0.26
CA ASP A 99 28.09 -32.31 0.81
C ASP A 99 28.36 -31.63 2.17
N GLU A 100 29.49 -30.91 2.31
CA GLU A 100 29.91 -30.23 3.54
C GLU A 100 30.12 -28.71 3.38
N GLU A 101 30.31 -28.23 2.15
CA GLU A 101 30.75 -26.86 1.86
C GLU A 101 29.70 -26.08 1.06
N PRO A 102 29.18 -24.97 1.60
CA PRO A 102 28.19 -24.18 0.92
C PRO A 102 28.81 -23.48 -0.29
N THR A 103 28.08 -23.51 -1.41
CA THR A 103 28.47 -22.78 -2.61
C THR A 103 28.25 -21.29 -2.37
N LEU A 104 29.30 -20.50 -2.56
CA LEU A 104 29.22 -19.05 -2.57
C LEU A 104 28.69 -18.62 -3.94
N GLY A 105 27.51 -18.02 -3.97
CA GLY A 105 26.89 -17.50 -5.19
C GLY A 105 26.01 -16.28 -4.97
N ASN A 106 25.96 -15.77 -3.75
CA ASN A 106 24.99 -14.76 -3.32
C ASN A 106 25.68 -13.52 -2.74
N SER A 107 24.87 -12.49 -2.50
CA SER A 107 25.29 -11.22 -1.90
C SER A 107 24.52 -11.01 -0.60
N PRO A 108 25.18 -10.63 0.51
CA PRO A 108 24.47 -10.35 1.76
C PRO A 108 23.43 -9.23 1.62
N ILE A 109 23.65 -8.28 0.69
CA ILE A 109 22.72 -7.19 0.39
C ILE A 109 21.45 -7.72 -0.32
N ARG A 110 21.61 -8.67 -1.24
CA ARG A 110 20.48 -9.33 -1.90
C ARG A 110 19.75 -10.23 -0.92
N ASN A 111 20.52 -11.04 -0.18
CA ASN A 111 20.05 -12.04 0.77
C ASN A 111 19.11 -11.46 1.83
N SER A 112 19.36 -10.23 2.27
CA SER A 112 18.56 -9.56 3.28
C SER A 112 17.60 -8.49 2.74
N GLY A 113 17.39 -8.40 1.43
CA GLY A 113 16.47 -7.42 0.84
C GLY A 113 16.91 -5.95 0.98
N ILE A 114 18.15 -5.68 1.39
CA ILE A 114 18.66 -4.33 1.69
C ILE A 114 18.65 -3.42 0.45
N HIS A 115 18.93 -3.98 -0.72
CA HIS A 115 18.89 -3.26 -2.01
C HIS A 115 17.53 -2.64 -2.32
N TYR A 116 16.41 -3.18 -1.80
CA TYR A 116 15.10 -2.54 -1.93
C TYR A 116 15.01 -1.25 -1.12
N ALA A 117 15.57 -1.23 0.10
CA ALA A 117 15.66 -0.03 0.92
C ALA A 117 16.52 1.05 0.24
N HIS A 118 17.66 0.65 -0.31
CA HIS A 118 18.55 1.55 -1.05
C HIS A 118 17.92 2.10 -2.34
N ALA A 119 17.20 1.26 -3.09
CA ALA A 119 16.47 1.69 -4.29
C ALA A 119 15.29 2.61 -3.97
N ALA A 120 14.69 2.41 -2.79
CA ALA A 120 13.75 3.34 -2.21
C ALA A 120 14.40 4.70 -1.91
N GLY A 121 15.69 4.73 -1.57
CA GLY A 121 16.44 5.94 -1.19
C GLY A 121 16.76 6.02 0.30
N LEU A 122 16.42 4.99 1.07
CA LEU A 122 16.80 4.87 2.48
C LEU A 122 18.29 4.58 2.59
N THR A 123 18.94 5.26 3.52
CA THR A 123 20.40 5.16 3.72
C THR A 123 20.80 5.02 5.19
N GLY A 124 19.87 5.11 6.13
CA GLY A 124 20.11 5.33 7.55
C GLY A 124 20.46 6.80 7.87
N ALA A 125 20.06 7.73 7.01
CA ALA A 125 20.38 9.15 7.21
C ALA A 125 19.66 9.70 8.45
N GLY A 126 20.40 10.44 9.28
CA GLY A 126 19.88 10.95 10.56
C GLY A 126 20.03 9.98 11.73
N GLU A 127 20.40 8.72 11.46
CA GLU A 127 20.57 7.68 12.46
C GLU A 127 22.03 7.49 12.85
N THR A 128 22.27 7.00 14.07
CA THR A 128 23.62 6.69 14.57
C THR A 128 23.72 5.23 15.00
N ILE A 129 24.79 4.54 14.59
CA ILE A 129 25.10 3.18 15.03
C ILE A 129 26.35 3.22 15.92
N ALA A 130 26.24 2.67 17.13
CA ALA A 130 27.37 2.48 18.02
C ALA A 130 28.00 1.10 17.82
N ILE A 131 29.32 1.02 17.88
CA ILE A 131 30.08 -0.21 17.67
C ILE A 131 31.14 -0.32 18.76
N SER A 132 31.16 -1.44 19.48
CA SER A 132 32.31 -1.81 20.34
C SER A 132 33.12 -2.89 19.64
N ASP A 133 34.37 -2.58 19.28
CA ASP A 133 35.26 -3.50 18.56
C ASP A 133 36.74 -3.26 18.91
N SER A 134 37.64 -4.08 18.36
CA SER A 134 39.08 -4.15 18.61
C SER A 134 39.90 -2.99 18.02
N GLY A 135 39.33 -2.16 17.14
CA GLY A 135 40.01 -0.99 16.57
C GLY A 135 39.43 -0.57 15.23
N PHE A 136 39.74 0.66 14.79
CA PHE A 136 39.16 1.27 13.60
C PHE A 136 40.18 2.16 12.88
N LEU A 137 40.41 1.89 11.58
CA LEU A 137 41.05 2.82 10.65
C LEU A 137 40.03 3.88 10.23
N THR A 138 39.81 4.88 11.10
CA THR A 138 38.83 5.96 10.86
C THR A 138 39.10 6.80 9.61
N SER A 139 40.32 6.75 9.07
CA SER A 139 40.70 7.40 7.81
C SER A 139 40.41 6.57 6.55
N HIS A 140 39.84 5.37 6.69
CA HIS A 140 39.46 4.54 5.54
C HIS A 140 38.38 5.23 4.70
N GLU A 141 38.45 5.10 3.37
CA GLU A 141 37.59 5.83 2.43
C GLU A 141 36.09 5.56 2.64
N THR A 142 35.75 4.37 3.13
CA THR A 142 34.38 3.95 3.46
C THR A 142 33.74 4.77 4.58
N LEU A 143 34.54 5.43 5.42
CA LEU A 143 34.08 6.23 6.56
C LEU A 143 34.17 7.74 6.28
N SER A 144 34.58 8.13 5.07
CA SER A 144 34.70 9.52 4.66
C SER A 144 33.33 10.22 4.66
N GLY A 145 33.27 11.45 5.17
CA GLY A 145 32.06 12.27 5.19
C GLY A 145 31.08 11.98 6.33
N LYS A 146 31.39 11.03 7.22
CA LYS A 146 30.56 10.68 8.38
C LYS A 146 30.92 11.48 9.62
N THR A 147 29.94 11.69 10.49
CA THR A 147 30.20 12.11 11.88
C THR A 147 30.66 10.89 12.67
N LEU A 148 31.92 10.91 13.11
CA LEU A 148 32.49 9.86 13.95
C LEU A 148 32.70 10.37 15.37
N THR A 149 32.06 9.72 16.35
CA THR A 149 32.34 9.91 17.77
C THR A 149 33.19 8.75 18.27
N THR A 150 34.41 9.00 18.71
CA THR A 150 35.30 7.93 19.20
C THR A 150 35.32 7.87 20.73
N GLY A 151 35.28 6.65 21.26
CA GLY A 151 35.51 6.36 22.66
C GLY A 151 36.98 6.49 23.05
N ALA A 152 37.28 6.35 24.34
CA ALA A 152 38.65 6.43 24.84
C ALA A 152 39.49 5.22 24.37
N GLY A 153 40.71 5.50 23.89
CA GLY A 153 41.71 4.46 23.61
C GLY A 153 41.48 3.65 22.33
N VAL A 154 40.71 4.17 21.38
CA VAL A 154 40.53 3.53 20.06
C VAL A 154 41.88 3.42 19.33
N THR A 155 42.25 2.19 18.95
CA THR A 155 43.41 1.87 18.11
C THR A 155 42.99 1.62 16.67
N VAL A 156 43.96 1.42 15.77
CA VAL A 156 43.72 0.94 14.41
C VAL A 156 43.78 -0.59 14.43
N ASP A 157 42.78 -1.24 13.84
CA ASP A 157 42.72 -2.69 13.65
C ASP A 157 41.81 -3.02 12.46
N ASP A 158 42.05 -4.17 11.81
CA ASP A 158 41.24 -4.67 10.70
C ASP A 158 39.78 -4.94 11.09
N HIS A 159 39.55 -5.60 12.22
CA HIS A 159 38.25 -6.21 12.50
C HIS A 159 37.17 -5.15 12.72
N GLY A 160 37.42 -4.13 13.55
CA GLY A 160 36.43 -3.06 13.75
C GLY A 160 36.28 -2.14 12.53
N THR A 161 37.34 -1.93 11.74
CA THR A 161 37.25 -1.23 10.44
C THR A 161 36.27 -1.95 9.50
N PHE A 162 36.38 -3.28 9.43
CA PHE A 162 35.49 -4.11 8.64
C PHE A 162 34.06 -3.99 9.15
N VAL A 163 33.83 -4.21 10.45
CA VAL A 163 32.51 -4.14 11.09
C VAL A 163 31.84 -2.78 10.85
N ALA A 164 32.57 -1.68 11.01
CA ALA A 164 32.06 -0.33 10.73
C ALA A 164 31.70 -0.13 9.26
N SER A 165 32.49 -0.70 8.34
CA SER A 165 32.22 -0.62 6.90
C SER A 165 30.98 -1.42 6.48
N VAL A 166 30.71 -2.57 7.11
CA VAL A 166 29.48 -3.34 6.85
C VAL A 166 28.26 -2.59 7.37
N ALA A 167 28.32 -2.04 8.58
CA ALA A 167 27.20 -1.31 9.18
C ALA A 167 26.82 -0.07 8.35
N ALA A 168 27.81 0.76 8.00
CA ALA A 168 27.54 2.08 7.43
C ALA A 168 28.52 2.54 6.33
N GLY A 169 29.45 1.71 5.88
CA GLY A 169 30.50 2.15 4.94
C GLY A 169 29.97 2.57 3.57
N VAL A 170 30.62 3.54 2.92
CA VAL A 170 30.32 3.90 1.53
C VAL A 170 31.57 4.39 0.81
N SER A 171 31.87 3.79 -0.34
CA SER A 171 32.97 4.21 -1.22
C SER A 171 32.62 3.89 -2.67
N SER A 172 33.55 4.14 -3.59
CA SER A 172 33.39 3.68 -4.98
C SER A 172 33.41 2.15 -5.13
N ASN A 173 33.91 1.43 -4.12
CA ASN A 173 34.17 -0.02 -4.16
C ASN A 173 33.21 -0.85 -3.30
N MET A 174 32.58 -0.23 -2.30
CA MET A 174 31.78 -0.91 -1.28
C MET A 174 30.61 -0.03 -0.83
N ILE A 175 29.48 -0.67 -0.54
CA ILE A 175 28.37 -0.06 0.19
C ILE A 175 27.97 -0.98 1.33
N GLY A 176 27.87 -0.43 2.53
CA GLY A 176 27.34 -1.10 3.72
C GLY A 176 25.82 -0.99 3.78
N VAL A 177 25.24 -1.47 4.87
CA VAL A 177 23.78 -1.55 5.01
C VAL A 177 23.15 -0.17 5.18
N ALA A 178 23.68 0.68 6.05
CA ALA A 178 23.19 2.03 6.32
C ALA A 178 24.24 3.10 5.92
N PRO A 179 24.51 3.32 4.62
CA PRO A 179 25.60 4.16 4.15
C PRO A 179 25.51 5.64 4.57
N GLY A 180 24.33 6.12 4.95
CA GLY A 180 24.06 7.47 5.46
C GLY A 180 24.12 7.61 6.98
N ALA A 181 24.24 6.51 7.73
CA ALA A 181 24.32 6.55 9.19
C ALA A 181 25.68 7.06 9.70
N ASP A 182 25.63 7.75 10.83
CA ASP A 182 26.78 8.18 11.62
C ASP A 182 27.21 7.11 12.62
N LEU A 183 28.42 7.22 13.18
CA LEU A 183 29.00 6.15 14.00
C LEU A 183 29.55 6.63 15.35
N VAL A 184 29.27 5.84 16.39
CA VAL A 184 30.01 5.87 17.67
C VAL A 184 30.96 4.67 17.70
N LEU A 185 32.26 4.91 17.74
CA LEU A 185 33.28 3.87 17.65
C LEU A 185 33.98 3.70 19.00
N GLY A 186 33.80 2.54 19.62
CA GLY A 186 34.29 2.21 20.96
C GLY A 186 35.23 1.01 20.96
N MET A 187 36.19 1.03 21.87
CA MET A 187 37.21 -0.01 21.97
C MET A 187 36.79 -1.14 22.92
N ILE A 188 36.85 -2.40 22.47
CA ILE A 188 37.06 -3.54 23.36
C ILE A 188 38.56 -3.80 23.51
N SER A 189 39.05 -3.75 24.74
CA SER A 189 40.43 -4.11 25.04
C SER A 189 40.47 -5.39 25.87
N LEU A 190 41.25 -6.36 25.40
CA LEU A 190 41.51 -7.62 26.10
C LEU A 190 42.93 -7.58 26.69
N ASP A 191 43.04 -7.88 27.98
CA ASP A 191 44.32 -8.24 28.64
C ASP A 191 44.26 -9.72 29.02
N GLY A 192 44.78 -10.58 28.15
CA GLY A 192 44.56 -12.03 28.21
C GLY A 192 43.08 -12.37 28.04
N LEU A 193 42.46 -12.97 29.06
CA LEU A 193 41.02 -13.26 29.11
C LEU A 193 40.19 -12.15 29.79
N THR A 194 40.81 -11.04 30.18
CA THR A 194 40.13 -9.97 30.92
C THR A 194 39.69 -8.86 29.98
N VAL A 195 38.40 -8.57 29.96
CA VAL A 195 37.83 -7.46 29.20
C VAL A 195 37.90 -6.16 30.01
N SER A 196 38.38 -5.08 29.39
CA SER A 196 38.29 -3.72 29.93
C SER A 196 36.84 -3.23 29.92
N THR A 197 36.13 -3.41 31.04
CA THR A 197 34.73 -2.99 31.20
C THR A 197 34.56 -1.47 31.20
N SER A 198 35.59 -0.68 31.52
CA SER A 198 35.49 0.79 31.51
C SER A 198 35.34 1.37 30.10
N SER A 199 36.03 0.80 29.11
CA SER A 199 35.90 1.24 27.71
C SER A 199 34.52 0.90 27.16
N LEU A 200 34.03 -0.32 27.44
CA LEU A 200 32.69 -0.75 27.05
C LEU A 200 31.58 0.08 27.72
N THR A 201 31.76 0.42 29.00
CA THR A 201 30.87 1.33 29.74
C THR A 201 30.81 2.70 29.07
N ALA A 202 31.97 3.25 28.68
CA ALA A 202 32.04 4.53 27.99
C ALA A 202 31.33 4.49 26.62
N THR A 203 31.49 3.41 25.85
CA THR A 203 30.81 3.24 24.55
C THR A 203 29.30 3.15 24.72
N ALA A 204 28.80 2.34 25.66
CA ALA A 204 27.36 2.24 25.92
C ALA A 204 26.75 3.58 26.36
N ASN A 205 27.46 4.35 27.19
CA ASN A 205 27.03 5.70 27.58
C ASN A 205 27.08 6.69 26.42
N ALA A 206 28.08 6.61 25.53
CA ALA A 206 28.17 7.43 24.33
C ALA A 206 27.04 7.10 23.35
N ALA A 207 26.72 5.81 23.18
CA ALA A 207 25.59 5.34 22.38
C ALA A 207 24.27 5.91 22.91
N ALA A 208 24.06 5.85 24.23
CA ALA A 208 22.87 6.42 24.87
C ALA A 208 22.79 7.95 24.71
N THR A 209 23.93 8.64 24.78
CA THR A 209 24.02 10.10 24.60
C THR A 209 23.73 10.51 23.15
N ALA A 210 24.19 9.71 22.18
CA ALA A 210 23.96 9.94 20.77
C ALA A 210 22.53 9.55 20.33
N GLY A 211 21.76 8.85 21.17
CA GLY A 211 20.49 8.26 20.78
C GLY A 211 20.67 7.18 19.70
N ALA A 212 21.81 6.47 19.71
CA ALA A 212 22.11 5.47 18.71
C ALA A 212 21.01 4.40 18.65
N VAL A 213 20.57 4.04 17.44
CA VAL A 213 19.55 3.02 17.21
C VAL A 213 20.03 1.64 17.67
N ALA A 214 21.31 1.36 17.43
CA ALA A 214 21.94 0.08 17.66
C ALA A 214 23.32 0.22 18.31
N LEU A 215 23.62 -0.66 19.26
CA LEU A 215 24.96 -0.89 19.84
C LEU A 215 25.40 -2.28 19.41
N ASN A 216 26.17 -2.32 18.34
CA ASN A 216 26.71 -3.55 17.77
C ASN A 216 27.95 -4.01 18.54
N ASN A 217 27.94 -5.29 18.95
CA ASN A 217 29.06 -5.95 19.60
C ASN A 217 29.41 -7.22 18.82
N SER A 218 30.36 -7.09 17.91
CA SER A 218 30.90 -8.19 17.10
C SER A 218 31.98 -8.99 17.86
N TRP A 219 31.75 -9.23 19.15
CA TRP A 219 32.69 -9.91 20.04
C TRP A 219 31.95 -10.71 21.11
N GLY A 220 32.63 -11.72 21.65
CA GLY A 220 32.13 -12.56 22.73
C GLY A 220 33.23 -12.95 23.71
N LEU A 221 32.82 -13.57 24.82
CA LEU A 221 33.75 -14.12 25.81
C LEU A 221 34.00 -15.59 25.47
N SER A 222 35.14 -15.88 24.83
CA SER A 222 35.46 -17.25 24.41
C SER A 222 35.44 -18.23 25.60
N GLY A 223 34.73 -19.34 25.45
CA GLY A 223 34.57 -20.36 26.49
C GLY A 223 33.69 -19.97 27.68
N VAL A 224 33.00 -18.82 27.62
CA VAL A 224 32.13 -18.34 28.69
C VAL A 224 30.67 -18.39 28.24
N ASP A 225 29.99 -19.48 28.61
CA ASP A 225 28.58 -19.70 28.33
C ASP A 225 27.64 -18.90 29.26
N ALA A 226 26.38 -18.79 28.85
CA ALA A 226 25.32 -18.16 29.64
C ALA A 226 24.89 -19.05 30.82
N THR A 227 25.70 -19.08 31.88
CA THR A 227 25.39 -19.74 33.16
C THR A 227 25.39 -18.74 34.32
N THR A 228 24.64 -19.03 35.39
CA THR A 228 24.59 -18.17 36.60
C THR A 228 25.98 -17.96 37.21
N ALA A 229 26.86 -18.97 37.12
CA ALA A 229 28.23 -18.87 37.60
C ALA A 229 29.04 -17.84 36.80
N ASN A 230 28.97 -17.89 35.46
CA ASN A 230 29.67 -16.96 34.58
C ASN A 230 29.09 -15.54 34.65
N TYR A 231 27.77 -15.41 34.73
CA TYR A 231 27.11 -14.12 34.97
C TYR A 231 27.61 -13.48 36.27
N ASN A 232 27.59 -14.22 37.38
CA ASN A 232 28.10 -13.72 38.66
C ASN A 232 29.61 -13.44 38.59
N GLY A 233 30.38 -14.28 37.89
CA GLY A 233 31.82 -14.08 37.70
C GLY A 233 32.15 -12.76 37.02
N PHE A 234 31.48 -12.46 35.90
CA PHE A 234 31.74 -11.25 35.11
C PHE A 234 31.16 -9.99 35.78
N PHE A 235 29.93 -10.04 36.26
CA PHE A 235 29.19 -8.86 36.75
C PHE A 235 29.31 -8.61 38.26
N SER A 236 30.04 -9.44 39.04
CA SER A 236 30.29 -9.18 40.48
C SER A 236 31.44 -8.22 40.76
N SER A 237 32.22 -7.82 39.76
CA SER A 237 33.23 -6.76 39.90
C SER A 237 32.58 -5.37 39.85
N SER A 238 33.25 -4.32 40.32
CA SER A 238 32.73 -2.94 40.17
C SER A 238 32.59 -2.55 38.72
N GLY A 239 33.62 -2.78 37.90
CA GLY A 239 33.58 -2.47 36.47
C GLY A 239 32.53 -3.29 35.71
N GLY A 240 32.34 -4.56 36.05
CA GLY A 240 31.27 -5.39 35.49
C GLY A 240 29.89 -4.80 35.80
N ARG A 241 29.61 -4.43 37.06
CA ARG A 241 28.35 -3.76 37.42
C ARG A 241 28.16 -2.44 36.69
N ASP A 242 29.21 -1.63 36.55
CA ASP A 242 29.14 -0.35 35.85
C ASP A 242 28.78 -0.55 34.38
N TYR A 243 29.38 -1.56 33.74
CA TYR A 243 29.05 -1.91 32.35
C TYR A 243 27.62 -2.43 32.21
N LEU A 244 27.18 -3.33 33.10
CA LEU A 244 25.79 -3.81 33.11
C LEU A 244 24.78 -2.67 33.28
N ASN A 245 25.08 -1.72 34.17
CA ASN A 245 24.24 -0.54 34.38
C ASN A 245 24.20 0.35 33.13
N ALA A 246 25.33 0.53 32.44
CA ALA A 246 25.38 1.28 31.18
C ALA A 246 24.59 0.59 30.06
N LEU A 247 24.68 -0.74 29.95
CA LEU A 247 23.86 -1.53 29.03
C LEU A 247 22.36 -1.39 29.35
N LYS A 248 21.97 -1.52 30.62
CA LYS A 248 20.58 -1.31 31.07
C LYS A 248 20.07 0.10 30.79
N ASN A 249 20.93 1.11 30.96
CA ASN A 249 20.60 2.49 30.67
C ASN A 249 20.41 2.72 29.16
N TYR A 250 21.32 2.24 28.34
CA TYR A 250 21.21 2.33 26.88
C TYR A 250 19.98 1.57 26.36
N ALA A 251 19.74 0.36 26.87
CA ALA A 251 18.61 -0.49 26.50
C ALA A 251 17.23 0.12 26.78
N GLN A 252 17.14 1.23 27.51
CA GLN A 252 15.86 1.96 27.66
C GLN A 252 15.36 2.52 26.32
N ASN A 253 16.28 2.93 25.43
CA ASN A 253 15.93 3.61 24.17
C ASN A 253 16.76 3.12 22.98
N GLY A 254 17.51 2.02 23.07
CA GLY A 254 18.35 1.53 21.96
C GLY A 254 18.50 0.02 22.00
N ILE A 255 18.86 -0.57 20.87
CA ILE A 255 18.99 -2.02 20.72
C ILE A 255 20.44 -2.43 20.90
N VAL A 256 20.70 -3.42 21.74
CA VAL A 256 22.03 -4.03 21.89
C VAL A 256 22.08 -5.31 21.08
N LEU A 257 23.08 -5.43 20.22
CA LEU A 257 23.31 -6.60 19.39
C LEU A 257 24.60 -7.28 19.83
N PHE A 258 24.56 -8.61 19.94
CA PHE A 258 25.74 -9.44 20.15
C PHE A 258 25.82 -10.53 19.12
N ALA A 259 26.97 -10.61 18.47
CA ALA A 259 27.36 -11.75 17.64
C ALA A 259 27.38 -13.03 18.49
N VAL A 260 26.80 -14.11 17.95
CA VAL A 260 26.93 -15.46 18.52
C VAL A 260 28.32 -16.04 18.17
N ALA A 261 28.72 -17.07 18.90
CA ALA A 261 30.02 -17.72 18.80
C ALA A 261 30.27 -18.36 17.41
N ASN A 262 31.49 -18.26 16.87
CA ASN A 262 31.93 -18.81 15.56
C ASN A 262 32.87 -20.02 15.72
N GLU A 263 32.90 -20.65 16.89
CA GLU A 263 33.80 -21.76 17.19
C GLU A 263 33.52 -22.98 16.31
N GLU A 264 34.59 -23.62 15.86
CA GLU A 264 34.56 -24.90 15.15
C GLU A 264 35.28 -25.98 16.00
N PRO A 265 34.58 -27.04 16.46
CA PRO A 265 33.16 -27.31 16.23
C PRO A 265 32.22 -26.35 17.00
N PRO A 266 30.96 -26.17 16.53
CA PRO A 266 29.98 -25.31 17.18
C PRO A 266 29.77 -25.61 18.67
N VAL A 267 29.65 -24.56 19.48
CA VAL A 267 29.41 -24.71 20.92
C VAL A 267 27.92 -25.02 21.20
N PRO A 268 27.61 -25.93 22.15
CA PRO A 268 26.25 -26.37 22.43
C PRO A 268 25.47 -25.42 23.37
N SER A 269 25.88 -24.14 23.46
CA SER A 269 25.24 -23.12 24.28
C SER A 269 25.49 -21.72 23.74
N VAL A 270 24.61 -20.77 24.08
CA VAL A 270 24.82 -19.35 23.75
C VAL A 270 25.87 -18.74 24.70
N GLY A 271 26.72 -17.87 24.17
CA GLY A 271 27.69 -17.11 24.96
C GLY A 271 27.03 -16.16 25.97
N LEU A 272 27.72 -15.85 27.07
CA LEU A 272 27.17 -15.08 28.20
C LEU A 272 26.49 -13.76 27.78
N LEU A 273 27.09 -12.99 26.87
CA LEU A 273 26.61 -11.66 26.52
C LEU A 273 25.44 -11.70 25.52
N ALA A 274 25.47 -12.58 24.52
CA ALA A 274 24.33 -12.83 23.64
C ALA A 274 23.13 -13.41 24.42
N GLY A 275 23.40 -14.24 25.44
CA GLY A 275 22.41 -14.82 26.35
C GLY A 275 22.07 -13.98 27.58
N LEU A 276 22.53 -12.73 27.69
CA LEU A 276 22.36 -11.91 28.90
C LEU A 276 20.90 -11.77 29.38
N PRO A 277 19.87 -11.68 28.50
CA PRO A 277 18.48 -11.66 28.92
C PRO A 277 18.02 -12.85 29.78
N LEU A 278 18.73 -13.99 29.77
CA LEU A 278 18.43 -15.12 30.67
C LEU A 278 18.57 -14.76 32.16
N PHE A 279 19.44 -13.80 32.48
CA PHE A 279 19.70 -13.32 33.84
C PHE A 279 19.09 -11.96 34.11
N GLU A 280 18.84 -11.19 33.04
CA GLU A 280 18.29 -9.84 33.07
C GLU A 280 17.10 -9.74 32.12
N PRO A 281 15.94 -10.36 32.45
CA PRO A 281 14.84 -10.54 31.48
C PRO A 281 14.29 -9.25 30.89
N THR A 282 14.38 -8.13 31.63
CA THR A 282 13.95 -6.81 31.16
C THR A 282 14.77 -6.28 29.98
N LEU A 283 15.92 -6.88 29.68
CA LEU A 283 16.73 -6.51 28.52
C LEU A 283 16.20 -7.11 27.22
N GLN A 284 15.40 -8.18 27.26
CA GLN A 284 15.00 -8.93 26.06
C GLN A 284 14.37 -8.04 24.98
N ASP A 285 13.55 -7.08 25.38
CA ASP A 285 12.87 -6.15 24.45
C ASP A 285 13.82 -5.25 23.66
N SER A 286 15.08 -5.12 24.13
CA SER A 286 16.13 -4.28 23.57
C SER A 286 17.39 -5.07 23.21
N TRP A 287 17.30 -6.39 23.06
CA TRP A 287 18.45 -7.27 22.84
C TRP A 287 18.27 -8.14 21.60
N LEU A 288 19.34 -8.30 20.80
CA LEU A 288 19.40 -9.27 19.71
C LEU A 288 20.68 -10.10 19.79
N ALA A 289 20.52 -11.42 19.74
CA ALA A 289 21.61 -12.33 19.39
C ALA A 289 21.61 -12.51 17.86
N VAL A 290 22.79 -12.54 17.23
CA VAL A 290 22.89 -12.65 15.77
C VAL A 290 23.77 -13.83 15.38
N VAL A 291 23.19 -14.76 14.61
CA VAL A 291 23.90 -15.91 14.02
C VAL A 291 24.27 -15.64 12.57
N ASN A 292 25.31 -16.32 12.07
CA ASN A 292 25.74 -16.23 10.69
C ASN A 292 25.15 -17.40 9.91
N ALA A 293 24.39 -17.11 8.87
CA ALA A 293 23.85 -18.13 7.98
C ALA A 293 24.01 -17.70 6.52
N MET A 294 24.23 -18.67 5.64
CA MET A 294 24.28 -18.47 4.20
C MET A 294 22.99 -19.04 3.58
N PRO A 295 22.10 -18.19 3.02
CA PRO A 295 20.87 -18.65 2.40
C PRO A 295 21.09 -19.04 0.93
N GLU A 296 20.31 -19.99 0.44
CA GLU A 296 20.07 -20.18 -0.98
C GLU A 296 18.73 -19.53 -1.36
N GLN A 297 18.73 -18.74 -2.44
CA GLN A 297 17.57 -18.00 -2.90
C GLN A 297 17.07 -18.48 -4.26
N VAL A 298 15.75 -18.48 -4.43
CA VAL A 298 15.09 -18.62 -5.73
C VAL A 298 14.20 -17.40 -5.95
N GLY A 299 14.66 -16.47 -6.80
CA GLY A 299 14.03 -15.16 -6.89
C GLY A 299 14.35 -14.33 -5.64
N ASP A 300 13.32 -13.84 -4.95
CA ASP A 300 13.49 -13.15 -3.66
C ASP A 300 13.28 -14.10 -2.45
N ASP A 301 12.86 -15.36 -2.68
CA ASP A 301 12.49 -16.30 -1.61
C ASP A 301 13.71 -17.09 -1.13
N ILE A 302 13.89 -17.21 0.19
CA ILE A 302 14.89 -18.10 0.79
C ILE A 302 14.31 -19.51 0.83
N VAL A 303 14.95 -20.45 0.14
CA VAL A 303 14.47 -21.85 0.07
C VAL A 303 15.21 -22.78 1.03
N SER A 304 16.46 -22.44 1.36
CA SER A 304 17.30 -23.16 2.31
C SER A 304 18.29 -22.20 2.95
N ALA A 305 18.84 -22.58 4.11
CA ALA A 305 19.92 -21.84 4.75
C ALA A 305 20.91 -22.76 5.48
N THR A 306 22.19 -22.52 5.27
CA THR A 306 23.27 -23.20 6.00
C THR A 306 23.75 -22.31 7.16
N LEU A 307 23.66 -22.83 8.39
CA LEU A 307 24.20 -22.16 9.57
C LEU A 307 25.73 -22.27 9.57
N LEU A 308 26.43 -21.13 9.67
CA LEU A 308 27.90 -21.03 9.64
C LEU A 308 28.51 -20.65 11.00
N SER A 309 27.69 -20.51 12.03
CA SER A 309 28.10 -20.21 13.40
C SER A 309 27.49 -21.21 14.37
N SER A 310 27.75 -21.01 15.66
CA SER A 310 26.92 -21.66 16.68
C SER A 310 25.48 -21.17 16.59
N ALA A 311 24.55 -22.03 17.02
CA ALA A 311 23.11 -21.79 17.03
C ALA A 311 22.68 -20.75 18.09
N CYS A 312 21.46 -20.22 17.95
CA CYS A 312 20.86 -19.29 18.91
C CYS A 312 20.64 -19.90 20.31
N HIS A 313 20.41 -21.21 20.41
CA HIS A 313 20.17 -21.94 21.66
C HIS A 313 19.11 -21.27 22.54
N SER A 314 19.40 -21.07 23.83
CA SER A 314 18.49 -20.43 24.79
C SER A 314 18.21 -18.95 24.51
N ALA A 315 18.87 -18.33 23.52
CA ALA A 315 18.56 -16.99 23.04
C ALA A 315 17.58 -16.94 21.85
N ALA A 316 17.06 -18.09 21.41
CA ALA A 316 16.22 -18.21 20.21
C ALA A 316 15.07 -17.19 20.11
N ALA A 317 14.42 -16.85 21.23
CA ALA A 317 13.30 -15.89 21.27
C ALA A 317 13.70 -14.41 21.11
N TRP A 318 15.01 -14.11 21.00
CA TRP A 318 15.53 -12.78 20.65
C TRP A 318 16.72 -12.90 19.69
N CYS A 319 16.76 -13.96 18.88
CA CYS A 319 17.83 -14.22 17.94
C CYS A 319 17.35 -14.09 16.49
N ILE A 320 18.24 -13.66 15.60
CA ILE A 320 17.98 -13.55 14.16
C ILE A 320 19.22 -13.98 13.38
N ALA A 321 19.02 -14.58 12.21
CA ALA A 321 20.09 -14.96 11.30
C ALA A 321 20.32 -13.87 10.23
N ALA A 322 21.57 -13.66 9.85
CA ALA A 322 21.92 -12.82 8.70
C ALA A 322 23.18 -13.35 8.00
N ASP A 323 23.41 -12.93 6.76
CA ASP A 323 24.61 -13.27 6.00
C ASP A 323 25.80 -12.43 6.47
N GLY A 324 26.75 -13.10 7.11
CA GLY A 324 28.01 -12.53 7.57
C GLY A 324 29.12 -12.58 6.53
N THR A 325 28.87 -12.93 5.27
CA THR A 325 29.91 -13.05 4.24
C THR A 325 30.01 -11.79 3.40
N TRP A 326 30.98 -10.95 3.70
CA TRP A 326 31.09 -9.60 3.13
C TRP A 326 32.47 -9.34 2.52
N LEU A 327 32.54 -8.41 1.57
CA LEU A 327 33.77 -7.67 1.27
C LEU A 327 33.77 -6.40 2.14
N GLY A 328 34.70 -6.32 3.09
CA GLY A 328 34.80 -5.20 4.03
C GLY A 328 36.13 -4.47 3.99
N ALA A 329 36.16 -3.27 4.57
CA ALA A 329 37.36 -2.46 4.71
C ALA A 329 38.35 -3.07 5.71
N VAL A 330 39.64 -3.01 5.39
CA VAL A 330 40.74 -3.46 6.26
C VAL A 330 41.80 -2.35 6.40
N ASP A 331 42.65 -2.46 7.41
CA ASP A 331 43.55 -1.41 7.88
C ASP A 331 44.88 -1.27 7.10
N ALA A 332 45.14 -2.20 6.17
CA ALA A 332 46.37 -2.23 5.38
C ALA A 332 46.61 -0.93 4.59
N SER A 333 45.55 -0.19 4.23
CA SER A 333 45.57 1.13 3.63
C SER A 333 44.19 1.80 3.76
N ILE A 334 44.07 3.06 3.36
CA ILE A 334 42.77 3.76 3.37
C ILE A 334 41.77 3.28 2.31
N ALA A 335 42.16 2.35 1.42
CA ALA A 335 41.32 1.85 0.34
C ALA A 335 41.53 0.33 0.11
N SER A 336 41.84 -0.41 1.18
CA SER A 336 42.03 -1.85 1.15
C SER A 336 40.81 -2.59 1.63
N TYR A 337 40.49 -3.69 0.96
CA TYR A 337 39.33 -4.52 1.25
C TYR A 337 39.73 -5.99 1.35
N ALA A 338 39.04 -6.76 2.16
CA ALA A 338 39.18 -8.20 2.24
C ALA A 338 37.81 -8.87 2.35
N TYR A 339 37.71 -10.08 1.82
CA TYR A 339 36.55 -10.94 2.07
C TYR A 339 36.72 -11.67 3.39
N ASN A 340 35.66 -11.72 4.17
CA ASN A 340 35.63 -12.50 5.40
C ASN A 340 34.19 -12.95 5.71
N THR A 341 34.05 -13.98 6.54
CA THR A 341 32.75 -14.47 7.01
C THR A 341 32.74 -14.66 8.52
N GLY A 342 31.59 -14.46 9.15
CA GLY A 342 31.40 -14.67 10.58
C GLY A 342 30.25 -13.86 11.16
N THR A 343 29.79 -14.23 12.35
CA THR A 343 28.77 -13.46 13.08
C THR A 343 29.20 -12.02 13.35
N SER A 344 30.50 -11.74 13.35
CA SER A 344 31.06 -10.40 13.43
C SER A 344 30.57 -9.47 12.32
N PHE A 345 30.18 -10.00 11.17
CA PHE A 345 29.68 -9.23 10.02
C PHE A 345 28.16 -9.41 9.81
N ALA A 346 27.58 -10.48 10.34
CA ALA A 346 26.12 -10.63 10.42
C ALA A 346 25.51 -9.60 11.41
N ALA A 347 26.12 -9.41 12.59
CA ALA A 347 25.65 -8.46 13.59
C ALA A 347 25.56 -6.99 13.10
N PRO A 348 26.59 -6.40 12.45
CA PRO A 348 26.49 -5.05 11.91
C PRO A 348 25.52 -4.95 10.72
N THR A 349 25.24 -6.06 10.01
CA THR A 349 24.19 -6.09 8.98
C THR A 349 22.82 -5.81 9.60
N VAL A 350 22.50 -6.49 10.72
CA VAL A 350 21.27 -6.27 11.50
C VAL A 350 21.23 -4.85 12.10
N ALA A 351 22.37 -4.34 12.60
CA ALA A 351 22.46 -2.98 13.14
C ALA A 351 22.17 -1.90 12.08
N GLY A 352 22.69 -2.09 10.86
CA GLY A 352 22.39 -1.21 9.74
C GLY A 352 20.94 -1.32 9.27
N ALA A 353 20.36 -2.52 9.29
CA ALA A 353 18.94 -2.71 8.99
C ALA A 353 18.04 -1.93 9.95
N LEU A 354 18.35 -1.92 11.25
CA LEU A 354 17.64 -1.09 12.23
C LEU A 354 17.74 0.40 11.92
N ALA A 355 18.90 0.89 11.45
CA ALA A 355 19.05 2.28 11.03
C ALA A 355 18.24 2.62 9.77
N LEU A 356 18.18 1.71 8.78
CA LEU A 356 17.30 1.88 7.61
C LEU A 356 15.82 1.96 8.03
N LEU A 357 15.40 1.12 8.97
CA LEU A 357 14.03 1.12 9.48
C LEU A 357 13.71 2.34 10.36
N ALA A 358 14.67 2.86 11.12
CA ALA A 358 14.49 4.08 11.91
C ALA A 358 14.29 5.30 11.00
N GLU A 359 15.04 5.39 9.89
CA GLU A 359 14.79 6.41 8.86
C GLU A 359 13.41 6.22 8.20
N ALA A 360 12.99 4.98 7.94
CA ALA A 360 11.72 4.68 7.29
C ALA A 360 10.52 4.93 8.22
N PHE A 361 10.65 4.69 9.52
CA PHE A 361 9.57 4.78 10.50
C PHE A 361 9.97 5.65 11.71
N PRO A 362 10.16 6.97 11.52
CA PRO A 362 10.74 7.86 12.54
C PRO A 362 9.85 8.07 13.77
N THR A 363 8.61 7.61 13.74
CA THR A 363 7.67 7.67 14.88
C THR A 363 7.68 6.41 15.74
N MET A 364 8.33 5.33 15.27
CA MET A 364 8.46 4.09 16.03
C MET A 364 9.64 4.17 17.00
N THR A 365 9.47 3.57 18.17
CA THR A 365 10.57 3.34 19.11
C THR A 365 11.53 2.27 18.57
N HIS A 366 12.79 2.29 18.99
CA HIS A 366 13.76 1.30 18.53
C HIS A 366 13.36 -0.15 18.89
N GLN A 367 12.64 -0.36 20.00
CA GLN A 367 12.08 -1.66 20.38
C GLN A 367 10.97 -2.12 19.44
N GLU A 368 10.12 -1.21 18.97
CA GLU A 368 9.12 -1.53 17.94
C GLU A 368 9.80 -1.86 16.59
N LEU A 369 10.89 -1.17 16.23
CA LEU A 369 11.70 -1.51 15.06
C LEU A 369 12.35 -2.89 15.17
N ARG A 370 12.86 -3.25 16.35
CA ARG A 370 13.36 -4.60 16.63
C ARG A 370 12.27 -5.65 16.47
N ILE A 371 11.08 -5.41 17.06
CA ILE A 371 9.92 -6.30 16.92
C ILE A 371 9.56 -6.48 15.45
N ARG A 372 9.54 -5.38 14.69
CA ARG A 372 9.27 -5.39 13.24
C ARG A 372 10.28 -6.24 12.48
N LEU A 373 11.56 -6.11 12.80
CA LEU A 373 12.63 -6.91 12.20
C LEU A 373 12.49 -8.42 12.50
N LEU A 374 12.09 -8.77 13.73
CA LEU A 374 11.83 -10.16 14.11
C LEU A 374 10.56 -10.71 13.46
N ALA A 375 9.52 -9.87 13.32
CA ALA A 375 8.25 -10.23 12.72
C ALA A 375 8.36 -10.46 11.21
N SER A 376 9.25 -9.74 10.53
CA SER A 376 9.51 -9.88 9.11
C SER A 376 10.58 -10.91 8.77
N ALA A 377 11.30 -11.45 9.76
CA ALA A 377 12.34 -12.45 9.52
C ALA A 377 11.73 -13.68 8.83
N ASP A 378 12.37 -14.10 7.73
CA ASP A 378 11.92 -15.23 6.92
C ASP A 378 12.21 -16.53 7.65
N ASN A 379 11.16 -17.30 7.92
CA ASN A 379 11.24 -18.62 8.54
C ASN A 379 10.58 -19.72 7.69
N ASP A 380 10.34 -19.46 6.40
CA ASP A 380 9.72 -20.41 5.46
C ASP A 380 10.77 -21.09 4.57
N PHE A 381 11.80 -21.68 5.20
CA PHE A 381 12.87 -22.40 4.50
C PHE A 381 13.11 -23.79 5.10
N ALA A 382 13.71 -24.69 4.31
CA ALA A 382 13.73 -26.14 4.58
C ALA A 382 14.35 -26.54 5.94
N GLU A 383 15.42 -25.87 6.37
CA GLU A 383 16.14 -26.16 7.62
C GLU A 383 15.51 -25.53 8.86
N PHE A 384 14.50 -24.65 8.71
CA PHE A 384 13.86 -23.99 9.84
C PHE A 384 13.01 -24.99 10.64
N THR A 385 13.51 -25.38 11.82
CA THR A 385 12.78 -26.25 12.74
C THR A 385 12.20 -25.45 13.90
N GLN A 386 10.88 -25.27 13.92
CA GLN A 386 10.20 -24.52 14.97
C GLN A 386 10.47 -25.13 16.36
N ALA A 387 11.06 -24.34 17.25
CA ALA A 387 11.28 -24.64 18.66
C ALA A 387 10.20 -24.03 19.57
N GLY A 388 9.60 -22.91 19.15
CA GLY A 388 8.55 -22.24 19.90
C GLY A 388 7.83 -21.15 19.10
N THR A 389 6.95 -20.42 19.79
CA THR A 389 6.22 -19.27 19.23
C THR A 389 6.15 -18.19 20.30
N ILE A 390 6.27 -16.93 19.88
CA ILE A 390 6.15 -15.77 20.75
C ILE A 390 5.15 -14.77 20.15
N THR A 391 4.39 -14.11 21.01
CA THR A 391 3.56 -12.97 20.64
C THR A 391 4.43 -11.72 20.59
N LEU A 392 4.71 -11.21 19.39
CA LEU A 392 5.52 -10.00 19.22
C LEU A 392 4.68 -8.72 19.34
N ALA A 393 3.41 -8.78 18.96
CA ALA A 393 2.43 -7.72 19.13
C ALA A 393 1.03 -8.31 19.33
N PRO A 394 0.05 -7.54 19.85
CA PRO A 394 -1.32 -8.02 20.02
C PRO A 394 -1.88 -8.63 18.73
N GLY A 395 -2.21 -9.93 18.75
CA GLY A 395 -2.74 -10.64 17.59
C GLY A 395 -1.68 -11.10 16.57
N PHE A 396 -0.39 -10.82 16.79
CA PHE A 396 0.70 -11.24 15.92
C PHE A 396 1.67 -12.19 16.66
N ASN A 397 1.62 -13.46 16.27
CA ASN A 397 2.50 -14.52 16.78
C ASN A 397 3.51 -14.91 15.71
N HIS A 398 4.75 -15.18 16.13
CA HIS A 398 5.82 -15.56 15.22
C HIS A 398 6.63 -16.73 15.78
N ALA A 399 7.01 -17.66 14.91
CA ALA A 399 7.73 -18.87 15.27
C ALA A 399 9.24 -18.59 15.34
N TYR A 400 9.93 -19.28 16.25
CA TYR A 400 11.38 -19.25 16.34
C TYR A 400 11.95 -20.68 16.40
N SER A 401 13.19 -20.86 15.95
CA SER A 401 14.00 -22.09 15.99
C SER A 401 15.18 -21.94 16.95
N ASN A 402 15.72 -23.05 17.46
CA ASN A 402 16.93 -22.99 18.30
C ASN A 402 18.18 -22.64 17.49
N GLU A 403 18.15 -22.90 16.18
CA GLU A 403 19.26 -22.76 15.25
C GLU A 403 19.32 -21.33 14.68
N PHE A 404 18.22 -20.86 14.10
CA PHE A 404 18.14 -19.60 13.36
C PHE A 404 17.35 -18.49 14.09
N GLY A 405 16.85 -18.77 15.30
CA GLY A 405 16.03 -17.81 16.04
C GLY A 405 14.73 -17.54 15.28
N HIS A 406 14.38 -16.28 15.09
CA HIS A 406 13.20 -15.89 14.32
C HIS A 406 13.28 -16.22 12.83
N GLY A 407 14.46 -16.54 12.30
CA GLY A 407 14.66 -16.76 10.87
C GLY A 407 15.69 -15.82 10.30
N PHE A 408 15.70 -15.70 8.98
CA PHE A 408 16.66 -14.91 8.23
C PHE A 408 16.22 -13.45 8.12
N LEU A 409 17.15 -12.51 8.27
CA LEU A 409 16.92 -11.08 8.14
C LEU A 409 16.32 -10.73 6.77
N ASP A 410 15.12 -10.14 6.76
CA ASP A 410 14.46 -9.61 5.57
C ASP A 410 14.03 -8.16 5.79
N VAL A 411 14.82 -7.23 5.25
CA VAL A 411 14.57 -5.78 5.30
C VAL A 411 13.45 -5.40 4.33
N ALA A 412 13.29 -6.11 3.21
CA ALA A 412 12.25 -5.84 2.23
C ALA A 412 10.86 -6.10 2.83
N ALA A 413 10.67 -7.26 3.48
CA ALA A 413 9.45 -7.55 4.23
C ALA A 413 9.25 -6.58 5.41
N ALA A 414 10.33 -6.17 6.09
CA ALA A 414 10.26 -5.17 7.16
C ALA A 414 9.80 -3.78 6.68
N LEU A 415 9.85 -3.47 5.39
CA LEU A 415 9.36 -2.20 4.84
C LEU A 415 7.89 -2.26 4.39
N LEU A 416 7.27 -3.45 4.37
CA LEU A 416 5.89 -3.65 3.95
C LEU A 416 4.91 -3.71 5.13
N PRO A 417 3.62 -3.41 4.95
CA PRO A 417 2.64 -3.55 6.02
C PRO A 417 2.60 -4.96 6.62
N ILE A 418 2.70 -5.08 7.95
CA ILE A 418 2.66 -6.36 8.67
C ILE A 418 1.32 -6.53 9.38
N GLY A 419 0.58 -7.57 9.01
CA GLY A 419 -0.73 -7.89 9.56
C GLY A 419 -1.87 -7.06 8.94
N THR A 420 -2.89 -6.75 9.73
CA THR A 420 -4.02 -5.92 9.28
C THR A 420 -3.63 -4.44 9.32
N THR A 421 -3.97 -3.71 8.26
CA THR A 421 -3.84 -2.26 8.17
C THR A 421 -5.16 -1.57 8.47
N VAL A 422 -5.11 -0.54 9.32
CA VAL A 422 -6.28 0.23 9.72
C VAL A 422 -6.05 1.73 9.55
N THR A 423 -7.11 2.48 9.30
CA THR A 423 -7.13 3.94 9.47
C THR A 423 -8.12 4.33 10.55
N THR A 424 -7.80 5.37 11.32
CA THR A 424 -8.69 5.87 12.37
C THR A 424 -9.40 7.13 11.89
N THR A 425 -10.73 7.13 11.99
CA THR A 425 -11.53 8.31 11.68
C THR A 425 -11.63 9.25 12.88
N SER A 426 -12.07 10.49 12.66
CA SER A 426 -12.19 11.51 13.71
C SER A 426 -13.10 11.15 14.88
N ASN A 427 -13.99 10.16 14.73
CA ASN A 427 -14.86 9.70 15.81
C ASN A 427 -14.22 8.56 16.64
N GLY A 428 -12.98 8.15 16.33
CA GLY A 428 -12.26 7.04 16.96
C GLY A 428 -12.55 5.65 16.39
N THR A 429 -13.36 5.54 15.33
CA THR A 429 -13.62 4.28 14.64
C THR A 429 -12.43 3.90 13.79
N GLU A 430 -11.92 2.69 13.98
CA GLU A 430 -10.90 2.07 13.14
C GLU A 430 -11.57 1.34 11.96
N ILE A 431 -10.97 1.50 10.78
CA ILE A 431 -11.45 0.91 9.53
C ILE A 431 -10.37 -0.03 9.01
N ASP A 432 -10.69 -1.32 8.91
CA ASP A 432 -9.87 -2.32 8.21
C ASP A 432 -9.90 -2.02 6.70
N LEU A 433 -8.73 -1.76 6.13
CA LEU A 433 -8.59 -1.38 4.72
C LEU A 433 -8.82 -2.53 3.75
N LYS A 434 -9.04 -3.75 4.23
CA LYS A 434 -9.61 -4.84 3.42
C LYS A 434 -11.04 -4.53 2.96
N GLN A 435 -11.69 -3.56 3.59
CA GLN A 435 -13.00 -3.04 3.18
C GLN A 435 -12.86 -1.62 2.63
N PRO A 436 -13.68 -1.23 1.64
CA PRO A 436 -13.69 0.14 1.16
C PRO A 436 -14.17 1.10 2.25
N LEU A 437 -13.57 2.28 2.29
CA LEU A 437 -14.01 3.38 3.15
C LEU A 437 -15.43 3.82 2.79
N VAL A 438 -15.75 3.77 1.49
CA VAL A 438 -17.02 4.19 0.92
C VAL A 438 -17.30 3.48 -0.39
N VAL A 439 -18.54 3.02 -0.54
CA VAL A 439 -19.14 2.63 -1.81
C VAL A 439 -19.93 3.83 -2.32
N ALA A 440 -19.37 4.55 -3.30
CA ALA A 440 -19.99 5.74 -3.87
C ALA A 440 -21.28 5.38 -4.62
N GLY A 441 -22.35 6.10 -4.29
CA GLY A 441 -23.67 5.88 -4.87
C GLY A 441 -23.75 6.33 -6.33
N GLY A 442 -24.65 5.71 -7.11
CA GLY A 442 -24.78 5.97 -8.54
C GLY A 442 -25.07 7.45 -8.89
N ALA A 443 -25.76 8.19 -8.02
CA ALA A 443 -26.07 9.60 -8.25
C ALA A 443 -24.90 10.55 -7.93
N SER A 444 -23.91 10.08 -7.17
CA SER A 444 -22.70 10.84 -6.81
C SER A 444 -21.59 10.70 -7.86
N GLY A 445 -21.57 9.61 -8.62
CA GLY A 445 -20.59 9.35 -9.66
C GLY A 445 -19.15 9.41 -9.16
N ASP A 446 -18.32 10.24 -9.78
CA ASP A 446 -16.91 10.44 -9.43
C ASP A 446 -16.66 11.43 -8.27
N ALA A 447 -17.72 11.93 -7.62
CA ALA A 447 -17.61 12.98 -6.61
C ALA A 447 -16.67 12.62 -5.44
N VAL A 448 -16.86 11.43 -4.86
CA VAL A 448 -16.12 11.00 -3.68
C VAL A 448 -14.66 10.65 -4.01
N SER A 449 -14.44 9.93 -5.11
CA SER A 449 -13.08 9.60 -5.57
C SER A 449 -12.30 10.85 -5.95
N ARG A 450 -12.93 11.84 -6.62
CA ARG A 450 -12.33 13.14 -6.93
C ARG A 450 -11.96 13.92 -5.67
N ALA A 451 -12.81 13.90 -4.63
CA ALA A 451 -12.52 14.59 -3.38
C ALA A 451 -11.30 13.98 -2.65
N LEU A 452 -11.04 12.68 -2.82
CA LEU A 452 -9.96 11.94 -2.17
C LEU A 452 -8.72 11.70 -3.06
N GLN A 453 -8.73 12.15 -4.33
CA GLN A 453 -7.65 11.90 -5.29
C GLN A 453 -6.30 12.52 -4.93
N ASN A 454 -6.29 13.55 -4.05
CA ASN A 454 -5.08 14.23 -3.57
C ASN A 454 -4.98 14.13 -2.05
N VAL A 455 -5.61 13.12 -1.47
CA VAL A 455 -5.57 12.85 -0.03
C VAL A 455 -4.79 11.57 0.16
N GLU A 456 -3.68 11.68 0.87
CA GLU A 456 -2.91 10.53 1.31
C GLU A 456 -3.33 10.20 2.74
N VAL A 457 -4.12 9.13 2.88
CA VAL A 457 -4.66 8.68 4.15
C VAL A 457 -3.57 7.93 4.90
N ALA A 458 -3.29 8.36 6.12
CA ALA A 458 -2.38 7.67 7.01
C ALA A 458 -3.07 6.45 7.61
N THR A 459 -2.34 5.35 7.64
CA THR A 459 -2.80 4.04 8.11
C THR A 459 -1.75 3.44 9.00
N LYS A 460 -2.15 2.49 9.84
CA LYS A 460 -1.23 1.76 10.72
C LYS A 460 -1.40 0.27 10.52
N ASP A 461 -0.29 -0.45 10.46
CA ASP A 461 -0.30 -1.91 10.48
C ASP A 461 -0.42 -2.46 11.91
N SER A 462 -0.38 -3.79 12.06
CA SER A 462 -0.52 -4.45 13.36
C SER A 462 0.67 -4.22 14.31
N LEU A 463 1.78 -3.69 13.79
CA LEU A 463 2.98 -3.31 14.55
C LEU A 463 3.11 -1.79 14.71
N SER A 464 2.03 -1.03 14.44
CA SER A 464 1.95 0.44 14.55
C SER A 464 2.81 1.22 13.56
N ALA A 465 3.40 0.57 12.56
CA ALA A 465 4.09 1.27 11.48
C ALA A 465 3.07 2.00 10.60
N SER A 466 3.40 3.24 10.20
CA SER A 466 2.47 4.09 9.47
C SER A 466 2.69 4.03 7.96
N PHE A 467 1.63 3.91 7.17
CA PHE A 467 1.69 3.82 5.69
C PHE A 467 0.68 4.75 5.03
N GLY A 468 1.05 5.33 3.89
CA GLY A 468 0.21 6.23 3.12
C GLY A 468 -0.64 5.47 2.09
N VAL A 469 -1.96 5.65 2.15
CA VAL A 469 -2.90 5.19 1.13
C VAL A 469 -3.39 6.36 0.29
N GLN A 470 -3.37 6.23 -1.03
CA GLN A 470 -4.15 7.15 -1.86
C GLN A 470 -5.65 7.02 -1.55
N GLY A 471 -6.26 8.07 -1.01
CA GLY A 471 -7.66 8.04 -0.54
C GLY A 471 -8.67 7.64 -1.61
N SER A 472 -8.42 7.94 -2.89
CA SER A 472 -9.28 7.48 -3.99
C SER A 472 -9.25 5.95 -4.19
N ALA A 473 -8.20 5.26 -3.75
CA ALA A 473 -8.13 3.79 -3.78
C ALA A 473 -9.04 3.15 -2.71
N LEU A 474 -9.42 3.92 -1.68
CA LEU A 474 -10.37 3.49 -0.64
C LEU A 474 -11.83 3.69 -1.06
N VAL A 475 -12.08 4.20 -2.27
CA VAL A 475 -13.41 4.43 -2.82
C VAL A 475 -13.72 3.35 -3.84
N VAL A 476 -14.81 2.62 -3.59
CA VAL A 476 -15.39 1.73 -4.60
C VAL A 476 -16.58 2.47 -5.22
N ASN A 477 -16.65 2.55 -6.54
CA ASN A 477 -17.84 3.06 -7.20
C ASN A 477 -18.84 1.93 -7.38
N ASN A 478 -20.13 2.19 -7.14
CA ASN A 478 -21.18 1.22 -7.43
C ASN A 478 -21.10 0.76 -8.91
N SER A 479 -21.43 -0.51 -9.16
CA SER A 479 -21.39 -1.06 -10.51
C SER A 479 -22.36 -0.31 -11.41
N ILE A 480 -21.84 0.27 -12.49
CA ILE A 480 -22.67 0.92 -13.50
C ILE A 480 -23.43 -0.16 -14.26
N ALA A 481 -24.76 -0.11 -14.22
CA ALA A 481 -25.61 -1.01 -14.99
C ALA A 481 -25.23 -0.96 -16.49
N PRO A 482 -25.26 -2.10 -17.21
CA PRO A 482 -25.01 -2.11 -18.64
C PRO A 482 -26.03 -1.22 -19.38
N LEU A 483 -25.70 -0.76 -20.59
CA LEU A 483 -26.63 0.03 -21.41
C LEU A 483 -27.91 -0.72 -21.76
N PHE A 484 -27.85 -2.05 -21.83
CA PHE A 484 -28.98 -2.95 -22.03
C PHE A 484 -28.87 -4.13 -21.07
N SER A 485 -29.98 -4.53 -20.47
CA SER A 485 -30.13 -5.72 -19.65
C SER A 485 -30.69 -6.91 -20.44
N ASN A 486 -30.65 -8.11 -19.86
CA ASN A 486 -31.29 -9.29 -20.45
C ASN A 486 -32.82 -9.14 -20.51
N ASP A 487 -33.42 -8.39 -19.58
CA ASP A 487 -34.85 -8.12 -19.57
C ASP A 487 -35.26 -7.18 -20.70
N ASP A 488 -34.42 -6.19 -21.03
CA ASP A 488 -34.63 -5.29 -22.18
C ASP A 488 -34.69 -6.07 -23.51
N VAL A 489 -33.91 -7.15 -23.63
CA VAL A 489 -33.93 -8.04 -24.80
C VAL A 489 -35.23 -8.85 -24.83
N ALA A 490 -35.71 -9.32 -23.68
CA ALA A 490 -36.89 -10.17 -23.57
C ALA A 490 -38.22 -9.39 -23.72
N ARG A 491 -38.22 -8.09 -23.39
CA ARG A 491 -39.41 -7.22 -23.40
C ARG A 491 -39.38 -6.16 -24.49
N PHE A 492 -38.80 -6.48 -25.66
CA PHE A 492 -38.73 -5.51 -26.75
C PHE A 492 -40.12 -5.00 -27.20
N ASP A 493 -41.19 -5.77 -27.04
CA ASP A 493 -42.55 -5.38 -27.44
C ASP A 493 -43.29 -4.53 -26.40
N ASP A 494 -42.72 -4.48 -25.19
CA ASP A 494 -43.27 -3.82 -24.02
C ASP A 494 -42.32 -2.71 -23.56
N VAL A 495 -41.53 -2.15 -24.51
CA VAL A 495 -40.74 -0.95 -24.27
C VAL A 495 -41.73 0.19 -24.09
N GLN A 496 -42.29 0.24 -22.88
CA GLN A 496 -42.54 1.48 -22.20
C GLN A 496 -41.34 2.36 -22.49
N GLU A 497 -41.63 3.56 -23.00
CA GLU A 497 -40.68 4.65 -22.89
C GLU A 497 -39.97 4.54 -21.56
N THR A 498 -38.65 4.54 -21.56
CA THR A 498 -37.87 4.67 -20.34
C THR A 498 -38.45 5.88 -19.57
N SER A 499 -39.25 5.59 -18.54
CA SER A 499 -39.97 6.60 -17.77
C SER A 499 -38.95 7.17 -16.80
N PHE A 500 -38.66 8.46 -16.94
CA PHE A 500 -37.70 9.17 -16.08
C PHE A 500 -38.37 10.22 -15.17
N GLY A 501 -39.68 10.08 -14.92
CA GLY A 501 -40.41 10.81 -13.88
C GLY A 501 -40.03 10.39 -12.45
N GLY A 502 -40.88 10.65 -11.44
CA GLY A 502 -40.59 10.38 -10.01
C GLY A 502 -40.10 8.96 -9.65
N ALA A 503 -40.31 7.99 -10.55
CA ALA A 503 -39.76 6.63 -10.50
C ALA A 503 -38.24 6.52 -10.75
N ALA A 504 -37.60 7.51 -11.40
CA ALA A 504 -36.15 7.51 -11.67
C ALA A 504 -35.28 7.44 -10.41
N PHE A 505 -35.85 7.73 -9.24
CA PHE A 505 -35.16 7.67 -7.95
C PHE A 505 -35.36 6.35 -7.19
N PHE A 506 -36.37 5.56 -7.56
CA PHE A 506 -36.74 4.32 -6.84
C PHE A 506 -36.77 3.07 -7.75
N GLY A 507 -36.55 3.22 -9.06
CA GLY A 507 -36.51 2.14 -10.05
C GLY A 507 -37.90 1.70 -10.54
N ASP A 508 -37.96 0.56 -11.21
CA ASP A 508 -39.21 -0.05 -11.69
C ASP A 508 -40.02 -0.60 -10.51
N GLY A 509 -41.17 0.00 -10.24
CA GLY A 509 -42.07 -0.38 -9.16
C GLY A 509 -43.20 -1.31 -9.61
N HIS A 510 -43.71 -2.12 -8.68
CA HIS A 510 -45.00 -2.77 -8.89
C HIS A 510 -46.12 -1.74 -8.65
N HIS A 511 -46.67 -1.24 -9.76
CA HIS A 511 -47.82 -0.34 -9.73
C HIS A 511 -49.10 -1.14 -9.46
N ILE A 512 -49.84 -0.75 -8.43
CA ILE A 512 -51.19 -1.26 -8.19
C ILE A 512 -52.13 -0.09 -8.51
N PRO A 513 -52.70 -0.03 -9.74
CA PRO A 513 -53.68 1.00 -10.05
C PRO A 513 -54.89 0.81 -9.13
N MET A 514 -55.27 1.86 -8.42
CA MET A 514 -56.45 1.89 -7.57
C MET A 514 -57.31 3.08 -7.97
N ASP A 515 -58.37 2.81 -8.74
CA ASP A 515 -59.36 3.84 -9.06
C ASP A 515 -60.10 4.28 -7.80
N TRP A 516 -60.02 5.57 -7.48
CA TRP A 516 -60.76 6.17 -6.38
C TRP A 516 -61.61 7.35 -6.86
N GLY A 517 -62.85 7.06 -7.25
CA GLY A 517 -63.82 8.05 -7.74
C GLY A 517 -63.52 8.55 -9.17
N ASP A 518 -63.92 9.78 -9.48
CA ASP A 518 -63.64 10.45 -10.78
C ASP A 518 -62.20 11.00 -10.88
N SER A 519 -61.27 10.48 -10.08
CA SER A 519 -59.88 10.94 -10.03
C SER A 519 -58.92 9.81 -10.41
N ASP A 520 -58.20 10.00 -11.52
CA ASP A 520 -57.11 9.14 -12.00
C ASP A 520 -55.92 9.20 -11.03
N MET A 521 -55.99 8.42 -9.95
CA MET A 521 -54.92 8.27 -8.96
C MET A 521 -54.32 6.86 -9.06
N SER A 522 -53.00 6.77 -8.89
CA SER A 522 -52.27 5.50 -8.87
C SER A 522 -51.36 5.42 -7.65
N PHE A 523 -51.20 4.21 -7.10
CA PHE A 523 -50.28 3.94 -6.00
C PHE A 523 -49.24 2.90 -6.46
N ALA A 524 -48.00 3.09 -6.04
CA ALA A 524 -46.87 2.25 -6.42
C ALA A 524 -46.11 1.76 -5.18
N PHE A 525 -45.68 0.50 -5.23
CA PHE A 525 -44.77 -0.07 -4.25
C PHE A 525 -43.45 -0.40 -4.95
N TYR A 526 -42.36 0.15 -4.43
CA TYR A 526 -41.00 -0.09 -4.89
C TYR A 526 -40.32 -1.04 -3.91
N HIS A 527 -39.69 -2.09 -4.42
CA HIS A 527 -39.00 -3.07 -3.60
C HIS A 527 -37.75 -3.56 -4.32
N LYS A 528 -36.62 -3.55 -3.61
CA LYS A 528 -35.38 -4.16 -4.08
C LYS A 528 -34.88 -5.12 -3.01
N SER A 529 -34.58 -6.35 -3.42
CA SER A 529 -33.98 -7.38 -2.58
C SER A 529 -32.63 -7.77 -3.17
N GLU A 530 -31.56 -7.49 -2.43
CA GLU A 530 -30.22 -8.03 -2.67
C GLU A 530 -29.81 -8.88 -1.48
N ILE A 531 -28.85 -9.79 -1.66
CA ILE A 531 -28.39 -10.69 -0.60
C ILE A 531 -27.85 -9.84 0.56
N GLY A 532 -28.61 -9.75 1.65
CA GLY A 532 -28.24 -9.01 2.87
C GLY A 532 -28.86 -7.62 3.03
N SER A 533 -29.64 -7.10 2.06
CA SER A 533 -30.38 -5.84 2.22
C SER A 533 -31.73 -5.86 1.50
N GLU A 534 -32.77 -5.36 2.19
CA GLU A 534 -34.08 -5.08 1.60
C GLU A 534 -34.34 -3.58 1.68
N SER A 535 -34.80 -2.99 0.58
CA SER A 535 -35.18 -1.58 0.50
C SER A 535 -36.61 -1.47 0.00
N LEU A 536 -37.37 -0.55 0.62
CA LEU A 536 -38.80 -0.36 0.34
C LEU A 536 -39.13 1.11 0.08
N GLY A 537 -40.02 1.35 -0.88
CA GLY A 537 -40.56 2.67 -1.18
C GLY A 537 -42.02 2.64 -1.56
N PHE A 538 -42.69 3.78 -1.38
CA PHE A 538 -44.10 3.98 -1.65
C PHE A 538 -44.29 5.23 -2.49
N GLY A 539 -45.06 5.14 -3.57
CA GLY A 539 -45.36 6.25 -4.46
C GLY A 539 -46.86 6.45 -4.66
N ALA A 540 -47.23 7.67 -4.97
CA ALA A 540 -48.55 8.03 -5.48
C ALA A 540 -48.40 8.97 -6.68
N SER A 541 -49.23 8.78 -7.70
CA SER A 541 -49.33 9.70 -8.82
C SER A 541 -50.77 10.08 -9.13
N ARG A 542 -50.94 11.22 -9.78
CA ARG A 542 -52.22 11.72 -10.25
C ARG A 542 -52.07 12.30 -11.65
N SER A 543 -52.94 11.85 -12.55
CA SER A 543 -52.98 12.32 -13.93
C SER A 543 -54.11 13.32 -14.14
N PHE A 544 -53.88 14.25 -15.07
CA PHE A 544 -54.79 15.31 -15.46
C PHE A 544 -54.85 15.34 -16.99
N ASP A 545 -56.04 15.10 -17.53
CA ASP A 545 -56.32 15.25 -18.96
C ASP A 545 -56.52 16.74 -19.31
N LEU A 546 -55.75 17.24 -20.27
CA LEU A 546 -55.77 18.61 -20.78
C LEU A 546 -56.27 18.67 -22.24
N ASP A 547 -57.00 17.66 -22.70
CA ASP A 547 -57.59 17.48 -24.05
C ASP A 547 -56.55 17.15 -25.14
N VAL A 548 -55.48 17.94 -25.23
CA VAL A 548 -54.36 17.74 -26.18
C VAL A 548 -53.07 17.25 -25.51
N ALA A 549 -53.09 17.11 -24.19
CA ALA A 549 -51.95 16.67 -23.40
C ALA A 549 -52.41 16.01 -22.11
N THR A 550 -51.57 15.12 -21.57
CA THR A 550 -51.73 14.53 -20.25
C THR A 550 -50.63 15.06 -19.35
N PHE A 551 -51.00 15.63 -18.21
CA PHE A 551 -50.07 16.07 -17.18
C PHE A 551 -50.18 15.15 -15.97
N GLU A 552 -49.07 14.58 -15.53
CA GLU A 552 -48.99 13.75 -14.33
C GLU A 552 -48.10 14.42 -13.28
N VAL A 553 -48.54 14.35 -12.02
CA VAL A 553 -47.71 14.68 -10.85
C VAL A 553 -47.56 13.43 -9.99
N SER A 554 -46.34 13.14 -9.57
CA SER A 554 -46.02 12.02 -8.70
C SER A 554 -45.24 12.46 -7.47
N ALA A 555 -45.39 11.70 -6.38
CA ALA A 555 -44.57 11.81 -5.19
C ALA A 555 -44.27 10.42 -4.64
N ALA A 556 -43.06 10.20 -4.14
CA ALA A 556 -42.67 8.95 -3.52
C ALA A 556 -41.79 9.18 -2.28
N PHE A 557 -41.80 8.22 -1.37
CA PHE A 557 -40.92 8.20 -0.21
C PHE A 557 -40.51 6.77 0.12
N GLY A 558 -39.30 6.59 0.64
CA GLY A 558 -38.79 5.27 0.99
C GLY A 558 -37.31 5.25 1.27
N ASP A 559 -36.76 4.05 1.43
CA ASP A 559 -35.32 3.84 1.38
C ASP A 559 -34.81 3.97 -0.06
N ASP A 560 -33.51 4.19 -0.24
CA ASP A 560 -32.89 4.16 -1.57
C ASP A 560 -32.92 2.75 -2.16
N THR A 561 -34.00 2.45 -2.88
CA THR A 561 -34.21 1.18 -3.59
C THR A 561 -33.37 1.07 -4.86
N SER A 562 -32.53 2.06 -5.20
CA SER A 562 -31.77 2.11 -6.46
C SER A 562 -30.31 2.55 -6.29
N ALA A 563 -29.70 2.35 -5.11
CA ALA A 563 -28.27 2.53 -4.82
C ALA A 563 -27.67 3.83 -5.39
N LEU A 564 -28.45 4.91 -5.32
CA LEU A 564 -28.12 6.26 -5.76
C LEU A 564 -27.23 6.98 -4.75
N LEU A 565 -27.47 6.74 -3.47
CA LEU A 565 -26.79 7.32 -2.33
C LEU A 565 -25.60 6.46 -1.90
N SER A 566 -24.59 7.09 -1.31
CA SER A 566 -23.33 6.42 -0.93
C SER A 566 -23.45 5.65 0.38
N ASP A 567 -22.81 4.48 0.45
CA ASP A 567 -22.64 3.71 1.68
C ASP A 567 -21.22 3.91 2.24
N TRP A 568 -21.13 4.37 3.47
CA TRP A 568 -19.86 4.71 4.14
C TRP A 568 -19.56 3.67 5.23
N ASN A 569 -18.80 2.64 4.87
CA ASN A 569 -18.38 1.53 5.71
C ASN A 569 -19.54 0.85 6.47
N GLY A 570 -20.59 0.42 5.75
CA GLY A 570 -21.69 -0.39 6.28
C GLY A 570 -22.79 0.41 7.01
N GLY A 571 -23.08 1.63 6.54
CA GLY A 571 -24.02 2.56 7.15
C GLY A 571 -25.50 2.17 7.01
N THR A 572 -26.27 2.45 8.07
CA THR A 572 -27.67 2.07 8.24
C THR A 572 -28.62 3.14 7.67
N SER A 573 -29.36 2.80 6.60
CA SER A 573 -30.50 3.53 6.02
C SER A 573 -30.20 4.87 5.32
N SER A 574 -30.42 4.88 4.00
CA SER A 574 -30.53 6.07 3.18
C SER A 574 -32.00 6.25 2.82
N SER A 575 -32.58 7.41 3.15
CA SER A 575 -33.99 7.71 2.87
C SER A 575 -34.12 8.77 1.79
N LEU A 576 -35.14 8.62 0.96
CA LEU A 576 -35.45 9.46 -0.18
C LEU A 576 -36.91 9.92 -0.12
N VAL A 577 -37.14 11.17 -0.54
CA VAL A 577 -38.45 11.70 -0.88
C VAL A 577 -38.34 12.34 -2.25
N SER A 578 -39.15 11.90 -3.21
CA SER A 578 -39.17 12.43 -4.57
C SER A 578 -40.50 13.08 -4.93
N VAL A 579 -40.42 14.03 -5.84
CA VAL A 579 -41.55 14.60 -6.57
C VAL A 579 -41.22 14.58 -8.05
N GLY A 580 -42.19 14.23 -8.87
CA GLY A 580 -42.05 14.10 -10.31
C GLY A 580 -43.18 14.78 -11.05
N MET A 581 -42.89 15.17 -12.28
CA MET A 581 -43.89 15.59 -13.25
C MET A 581 -43.62 14.95 -14.60
N ALA A 582 -44.69 14.60 -15.30
CA ALA A 582 -44.63 14.17 -16.69
C ALA A 582 -45.66 14.94 -17.50
N LEU A 583 -45.28 15.40 -18.68
CA LEU A 583 -46.17 16.03 -19.65
C LEU A 583 -46.03 15.27 -20.96
N ALA A 584 -47.09 14.59 -21.38
CA ALA A 584 -47.20 13.96 -22.69
C ALA A 584 -48.17 14.78 -23.55
N ALA A 585 -47.78 15.15 -24.75
CA ALA A 585 -48.63 15.91 -25.67
C ALA A 585 -48.62 15.26 -27.05
N ASP A 586 -49.81 15.12 -27.63
CA ASP A 586 -49.97 14.58 -28.97
C ASP A 586 -49.70 15.69 -29.98
N LEU A 587 -48.67 15.50 -30.81
CA LEU A 587 -48.33 16.39 -31.91
C LEU A 587 -49.21 16.10 -33.15
N SER A 588 -49.67 14.86 -33.27
CA SER A 588 -50.63 14.38 -34.28
C SER A 588 -51.23 13.03 -33.85
N GLU A 589 -52.15 12.46 -34.63
CA GLU A 589 -52.67 11.10 -34.39
C GLU A 589 -51.59 10.01 -34.34
N ALA A 590 -50.39 10.27 -34.88
CA ALA A 590 -49.30 9.31 -34.95
C ALA A 590 -48.00 9.81 -34.28
N ALA A 591 -48.02 10.94 -33.58
CA ALA A 591 -46.79 11.53 -33.02
C ALA A 591 -47.03 12.10 -31.63
N GLN A 592 -46.17 11.75 -30.68
CA GLN A 592 -46.25 12.21 -29.30
C GLN A 592 -44.88 12.72 -28.83
N ILE A 593 -44.89 13.79 -28.04
CA ILE A 593 -43.74 14.27 -27.29
C ILE A 593 -44.01 14.10 -25.81
N LYS A 594 -43.01 13.65 -25.06
CA LYS A 594 -43.10 13.53 -23.61
C LYS A 594 -41.89 14.14 -22.95
N PHE A 595 -42.16 14.94 -21.92
CA PHE A 595 -41.16 15.52 -21.05
C PHE A 595 -41.38 15.01 -19.63
N GLU A 596 -40.32 14.59 -18.97
CA GLU A 596 -40.37 14.18 -17.57
C GLU A 596 -39.27 14.91 -16.79
N ALA A 597 -39.59 15.30 -15.56
CA ALA A 597 -38.63 15.86 -14.64
C ALA A 597 -38.95 15.41 -13.22
N GLY A 598 -37.91 15.11 -12.46
CA GLY A 598 -38.02 14.70 -11.07
C GLY A 598 -36.99 15.39 -10.20
N PHE A 599 -37.38 15.64 -8.96
CA PHE A 599 -36.50 16.09 -7.88
C PHE A 599 -36.64 15.14 -6.71
N ALA A 600 -35.54 14.84 -6.05
CA ALA A 600 -35.55 14.09 -4.81
C ALA A 600 -34.68 14.77 -3.76
N SER A 601 -35.16 14.75 -2.52
CA SER A 601 -34.36 15.08 -1.34
C SER A 601 -34.03 13.78 -0.64
N GLY A 602 -32.76 13.58 -0.33
CA GLY A 602 -32.27 12.41 0.38
C GLY A 602 -31.48 12.78 1.61
N ARG A 603 -31.31 11.81 2.51
CA ARG A 603 -30.32 11.90 3.58
C ARG A 603 -29.43 10.67 3.55
N GLU A 604 -28.14 10.90 3.33
CA GLU A 604 -27.09 9.91 3.58
C GLU A 604 -26.72 9.98 5.05
N ALA A 605 -26.61 8.84 5.72
CA ALA A 605 -26.14 8.74 7.10
C ALA A 605 -25.25 7.50 7.24
N SER A 606 -24.20 7.59 8.06
CA SER A 606 -23.27 6.48 8.25
C SER A 606 -22.87 6.22 9.68
N ALA A 607 -22.36 5.00 9.91
CA ALA A 607 -21.75 4.60 11.18
C ALA A 607 -20.47 5.39 11.50
N LEU A 608 -19.84 6.00 10.48
CA LEU A 608 -18.68 6.87 10.64
C LEU A 608 -19.04 8.27 11.18
N GLY A 609 -20.32 8.53 11.46
CA GLY A 609 -20.83 9.81 11.97
C GLY A 609 -21.21 10.81 10.89
N GLN A 610 -21.15 10.41 9.62
CA GLN A 610 -21.35 11.32 8.51
C GLN A 610 -22.85 11.41 8.22
N SER A 611 -23.33 12.62 7.96
CA SER A 611 -24.64 12.77 7.36
C SER A 611 -24.69 13.94 6.42
N ALA A 612 -25.34 13.74 5.27
CA ALA A 612 -25.54 14.78 4.28
C ALA A 612 -26.99 14.77 3.82
N ASN A 613 -27.59 15.96 3.78
CA ASN A 613 -28.82 16.15 3.03
C ASN A 613 -28.42 16.42 1.58
N VAL A 614 -29.01 15.67 0.66
CA VAL A 614 -28.71 15.76 -0.78
C VAL A 614 -29.97 16.11 -1.54
N ILE A 615 -29.81 16.89 -2.61
CA ILE A 615 -30.86 17.20 -3.58
C ILE A 615 -30.43 16.61 -4.91
N MET A 616 -31.24 15.72 -5.44
CA MET A 616 -31.05 15.10 -6.74
C MET A 616 -32.11 15.58 -7.71
N ASN A 617 -31.79 15.50 -8.99
CA ASN A 617 -32.76 15.70 -10.06
C ASN A 617 -32.50 14.74 -11.21
N ALA A 618 -33.53 14.48 -11.99
CA ALA A 618 -33.52 13.69 -13.21
C ALA A 618 -34.44 14.35 -14.24
N ALA A 619 -34.18 14.15 -15.53
CA ALA A 619 -35.05 14.64 -16.58
C ALA A 619 -34.95 13.79 -17.85
N SER A 620 -36.01 13.76 -18.65
CA SER A 620 -36.01 13.18 -19.98
C SER A 620 -36.88 13.97 -20.95
N LEU A 621 -36.56 13.81 -22.23
CA LEU A 621 -37.37 14.24 -23.35
C LEU A 621 -37.41 13.10 -24.37
N SER A 622 -38.60 12.60 -24.69
CA SER A 622 -38.81 11.62 -25.75
C SER A 622 -39.75 12.17 -26.82
N ILE A 623 -39.50 11.76 -28.07
CA ILE A 623 -40.41 11.95 -29.19
C ILE A 623 -40.63 10.58 -29.81
N ALA A 624 -41.89 10.17 -29.87
CA ALA A 624 -42.32 8.93 -30.49
C ALA A 624 -43.16 9.24 -31.74
N GLN A 625 -42.87 8.53 -32.83
CA GLN A 625 -43.62 8.60 -34.08
C GLN A 625 -44.02 7.19 -34.47
N GLN A 626 -45.32 6.99 -34.66
CA GLN A 626 -45.92 5.78 -35.19
C GLN A 626 -46.10 5.89 -36.71
N ASP A 627 -46.26 4.74 -37.36
CA ASP A 627 -46.60 4.59 -38.77
C ASP A 627 -45.64 5.35 -39.73
N LEU A 628 -44.35 5.43 -39.39
CA LEU A 628 -43.36 6.20 -40.13
C LEU A 628 -43.00 5.56 -41.48
N PHE A 629 -42.73 4.26 -41.51
CA PHE A 629 -42.38 3.55 -42.75
C PHE A 629 -43.44 2.52 -43.14
N LYS A 630 -44.10 1.91 -42.16
CA LYS A 630 -45.18 0.94 -42.32
C LYS A 630 -46.18 1.05 -41.19
N ARG A 631 -47.45 0.74 -41.50
CA ARG A 631 -48.50 0.67 -40.49
C ARG A 631 -48.12 -0.29 -39.36
N GLY A 632 -48.19 0.19 -38.12
CA GLY A 632 -47.83 -0.48 -36.88
C GLY A 632 -46.36 -0.34 -36.46
N ASP A 633 -45.50 0.32 -37.24
CA ASP A 633 -44.13 0.60 -36.78
C ASP A 633 -44.05 1.84 -35.87
N SER A 634 -42.98 1.93 -35.09
CA SER A 634 -42.70 3.07 -34.24
C SER A 634 -41.21 3.40 -34.21
N ILE A 635 -40.90 4.69 -34.11
CA ILE A 635 -39.56 5.17 -33.81
C ILE A 635 -39.63 6.12 -32.61
N THR A 636 -38.72 5.95 -31.68
CA THR A 636 -38.60 6.79 -30.48
C THR A 636 -37.18 7.30 -30.38
N ALA A 637 -37.03 8.62 -30.30
CA ALA A 637 -35.76 9.25 -29.93
C ALA A 637 -35.89 9.81 -28.51
N SER A 638 -34.90 9.59 -27.65
CA SER A 638 -34.91 10.18 -26.31
C SER A 638 -33.56 10.78 -25.91
N LEU A 639 -33.64 11.85 -25.13
CA LEU A 639 -32.54 12.47 -24.41
C LEU A 639 -32.86 12.37 -22.92
N ALA A 640 -31.96 11.77 -22.14
CA ALA A 640 -32.16 11.56 -20.72
C ALA A 640 -30.96 12.02 -19.89
N LEU A 641 -31.28 12.61 -18.75
CA LEU A 641 -30.38 12.98 -17.66
C LEU A 641 -30.76 12.10 -16.46
N PRO A 642 -30.01 11.02 -16.19
CA PRO A 642 -30.27 10.16 -15.04
C PRO A 642 -30.20 10.94 -13.72
N ALA A 643 -30.76 10.33 -12.67
CA ALA A 643 -30.73 10.88 -11.31
C ALA A 643 -29.29 11.12 -10.88
N ALA A 644 -28.97 12.38 -10.58
CA ALA A 644 -27.67 12.78 -10.04
C ALA A 644 -27.84 13.81 -8.93
N ILE A 645 -26.92 13.79 -7.98
CA ILE A 645 -26.84 14.80 -6.92
C ILE A 645 -26.52 16.14 -7.57
N SER A 646 -27.41 17.11 -7.37
CA SER A 646 -27.24 18.49 -7.82
C SER A 646 -26.62 19.36 -6.72
N HIS A 647 -26.93 19.05 -5.45
CA HIS A 647 -26.42 19.74 -4.27
C HIS A 647 -26.33 18.75 -3.12
N GLY A 648 -25.23 18.80 -2.37
CA GLY A 648 -25.03 17.96 -1.20
C GLY A 648 -23.57 17.96 -0.83
N SER A 649 -23.26 18.10 0.45
CA SER A 649 -21.89 18.07 0.93
C SER A 649 -21.80 17.29 2.22
N THR A 650 -20.74 16.52 2.36
CA THR A 650 -20.34 15.87 3.60
C THR A 650 -18.87 16.20 3.90
N SER A 651 -18.36 15.67 5.00
CA SER A 651 -16.92 15.69 5.27
C SER A 651 -16.53 14.45 6.02
N ILE A 652 -15.35 13.90 5.74
CA ILE A 652 -14.80 12.79 6.50
C ILE A 652 -13.53 13.23 7.23
N GLY A 653 -13.45 12.92 8.52
CA GLY A 653 -12.23 13.15 9.30
C GLY A 653 -11.33 11.92 9.23
N LEU A 654 -10.17 12.05 8.58
CA LEU A 654 -9.17 10.99 8.45
C LEU A 654 -7.82 11.49 8.96
N GLU A 655 -7.00 10.57 9.46
CA GLU A 655 -5.58 10.83 9.62
C GLU A 655 -4.94 10.88 8.23
N VAL A 656 -4.19 11.93 7.92
CA VAL A 656 -3.56 12.12 6.59
C VAL A 656 -2.10 12.50 6.75
N PHE A 657 -1.27 12.09 5.79
CA PHE A 657 0.09 12.58 5.68
C PHE A 657 0.11 14.01 5.15
N ALA A 658 0.90 14.86 5.80
CA ALA A 658 1.29 16.15 5.28
C ALA A 658 2.54 16.00 4.39
N ALA A 659 2.80 17.03 3.58
CA ALA A 659 3.95 17.03 2.67
C ALA A 659 5.32 16.95 3.39
N ASP A 660 5.35 17.23 4.69
CA ASP A 660 6.54 17.11 5.55
C ASP A 660 6.67 15.72 6.22
N GLY A 661 5.78 14.77 5.90
CA GLY A 661 5.77 13.42 6.45
C GLY A 661 5.08 13.29 7.82
N THR A 662 4.61 14.39 8.41
CA THR A 662 3.84 14.32 9.66
C THR A 662 2.41 13.86 9.39
N THR A 663 1.80 13.15 10.33
CA THR A 663 0.38 12.80 10.27
C THR A 663 -0.46 13.80 11.05
N SER A 664 -1.65 14.11 10.55
CA SER A 664 -2.62 14.92 11.28
C SER A 664 -4.05 14.54 10.92
N MET A 665 -4.95 14.68 11.90
CA MET A 665 -6.38 14.53 11.65
C MET A 665 -6.90 15.71 10.83
N ARG A 666 -7.43 15.41 9.63
CA ARG A 666 -7.99 16.42 8.73
C ARG A 666 -9.44 16.07 8.36
N HIS A 667 -10.32 17.06 8.46
CA HIS A 667 -11.65 16.99 7.86
C HIS A 667 -11.57 17.33 6.38
N ILE A 668 -11.80 16.33 5.55
CA ILE A 668 -11.82 16.46 4.09
C ILE A 668 -13.25 16.79 3.67
N PRO A 669 -13.52 17.98 3.12
CA PRO A 669 -14.83 18.30 2.59
C PRO A 669 -15.07 17.55 1.28
N ILE A 670 -16.28 17.02 1.13
CA ILE A 670 -16.69 16.24 -0.03
C ILE A 670 -17.96 16.88 -0.58
N ASP A 671 -17.85 17.48 -1.75
CA ASP A 671 -18.99 17.84 -2.58
C ASP A 671 -19.47 16.56 -3.27
N LEU A 672 -20.71 16.15 -3.00
CA LEU A 672 -21.29 14.91 -3.51
C LEU A 672 -21.84 15.06 -4.94
N SER A 673 -21.79 16.25 -5.53
CA SER A 673 -22.17 16.43 -6.94
C SER A 673 -21.08 15.91 -7.89
N PRO A 674 -21.46 15.15 -8.94
CA PRO A 674 -20.48 14.66 -9.92
C PRO A 674 -19.90 15.83 -10.73
N GLU A 675 -18.67 15.69 -11.24
CA GLU A 675 -18.05 16.75 -12.05
C GLU A 675 -18.81 16.96 -13.35
N LYS A 676 -19.22 15.85 -13.97
CA LYS A 676 -20.06 15.84 -15.16
C LYS A 676 -21.17 14.84 -15.01
N ARG A 677 -22.36 15.25 -15.44
CA ARG A 677 -23.53 14.38 -15.43
C ARG A 677 -23.53 13.46 -16.63
N GLU A 678 -24.09 12.26 -16.44
CA GLU A 678 -24.44 11.39 -17.53
C GLU A 678 -25.50 12.05 -18.43
N VAL A 679 -25.28 11.98 -19.74
CA VAL A 679 -26.26 12.37 -20.76
C VAL A 679 -26.46 11.18 -21.68
N ARG A 680 -27.69 10.67 -21.76
CA ARG A 680 -28.04 9.54 -22.61
C ARG A 680 -28.85 10.00 -23.81
N LEU A 681 -28.39 9.63 -25.00
CA LEU A 681 -29.16 9.72 -26.24
C LEU A 681 -29.56 8.31 -26.65
N SER A 682 -30.85 8.08 -26.91
CA SER A 682 -31.34 6.81 -27.44
C SER A 682 -32.14 6.99 -28.72
N LEU A 683 -32.08 5.97 -29.57
CA LEU A 683 -32.92 5.84 -30.76
C LEU A 683 -33.39 4.39 -30.85
N THR A 684 -34.69 4.18 -30.71
CA THR A 684 -35.32 2.87 -30.76
C THR A 684 -36.30 2.82 -31.92
N TYR A 685 -36.25 1.74 -32.70
CA TYR A 685 -37.18 1.45 -33.78
C TYR A 685 -37.79 0.07 -33.58
N GLN A 686 -39.11 -0.01 -33.72
CA GLN A 686 -39.87 -1.23 -33.58
C GLN A 686 -40.80 -1.44 -34.75
N ARG A 687 -41.00 -2.69 -35.14
CA ARG A 687 -41.91 -3.01 -36.24
C ARG A 687 -42.51 -4.42 -36.12
N PRO A 688 -43.84 -4.56 -36.20
CA PRO A 688 -44.50 -5.85 -36.27
C PRO A 688 -44.07 -6.58 -37.55
N ILE A 689 -43.63 -7.82 -37.38
CA ILE A 689 -43.28 -8.75 -38.48
C ILE A 689 -44.48 -9.65 -38.78
N SER A 690 -45.23 -10.04 -37.76
CA SER A 690 -46.47 -10.83 -37.84
C SER A 690 -47.42 -10.43 -36.72
N ASP A 691 -48.63 -11.00 -36.70
CA ASP A 691 -49.61 -10.82 -35.61
C ASP A 691 -49.09 -11.33 -34.24
N ARG A 692 -47.97 -12.07 -34.23
CA ARG A 692 -47.37 -12.66 -33.03
C ARG A 692 -45.90 -12.29 -32.83
N SER A 693 -45.28 -11.57 -33.75
CA SER A 693 -43.84 -11.30 -33.72
C SER A 693 -43.54 -9.86 -34.04
N ASN A 694 -42.62 -9.26 -33.30
CA ASN A 694 -42.20 -7.88 -33.49
C ASN A 694 -40.67 -7.77 -33.46
N LEU A 695 -40.17 -6.90 -34.33
CA LEU A 695 -38.75 -6.63 -34.54
C LEU A 695 -38.35 -5.38 -33.78
N GLY A 696 -37.17 -5.41 -33.21
CA GLY A 696 -36.63 -4.33 -32.42
C GLY A 696 -35.19 -3.99 -32.72
N VAL A 697 -34.88 -2.69 -32.83
CA VAL A 697 -33.51 -2.16 -32.84
C VAL A 697 -33.44 -0.97 -31.89
N SER A 698 -32.45 -0.94 -30.99
CA SER A 698 -32.18 0.23 -30.15
C SER A 698 -30.70 0.59 -30.19
N PHE A 699 -30.42 1.88 -30.26
CA PHE A 699 -29.09 2.47 -30.15
C PHE A 699 -29.08 3.40 -28.95
N VAL A 700 -28.06 3.29 -28.11
CA VAL A 700 -27.85 4.20 -26.98
C VAL A 700 -26.42 4.70 -26.99
N HIS A 701 -26.25 6.01 -26.84
CA HIS A 701 -24.97 6.65 -26.56
C HIS A 701 -25.08 7.40 -25.24
N ALA A 702 -24.18 7.09 -24.30
CA ALA A 702 -24.10 7.72 -22.99
C ALA A 702 -22.77 8.47 -22.88
N GLN A 703 -22.84 9.76 -22.61
CA GLN A 703 -21.68 10.59 -22.26
C GLN A 703 -21.55 10.65 -20.75
N ASN A 704 -20.33 10.57 -20.23
CA ASN A 704 -20.05 10.53 -18.78
C ASN A 704 -20.89 9.46 -18.04
N ARG A 705 -20.91 8.24 -18.56
CA ARG A 705 -21.62 7.07 -18.04
C ARG A 705 -21.33 6.88 -16.54
N GLY A 706 -22.39 6.72 -15.74
CA GLY A 706 -22.36 6.65 -14.29
C GLY A 706 -21.97 7.96 -13.60
N HIS A 707 -22.14 9.10 -14.28
CA HIS A 707 -21.69 10.42 -13.82
C HIS A 707 -20.17 10.49 -13.56
N ILE A 708 -19.39 9.78 -14.37
CA ILE A 708 -17.92 9.78 -14.34
C ILE A 708 -17.40 10.58 -15.54
N ALA A 709 -16.68 11.67 -15.29
CA ALA A 709 -16.21 12.57 -16.35
C ALA A 709 -15.37 11.85 -17.42
N GLY A 710 -15.74 12.00 -18.69
CA GLY A 710 -15.00 11.45 -19.84
C GLY A 710 -15.24 9.96 -20.13
N ARG A 711 -16.09 9.28 -19.34
CA ARG A 711 -16.47 7.88 -19.59
C ARG A 711 -17.62 7.80 -20.59
N ASP A 712 -17.32 7.69 -21.88
CA ASP A 712 -18.36 7.57 -22.92
C ASP A 712 -18.60 6.10 -23.30
N GLU A 713 -19.87 5.71 -23.46
CA GLU A 713 -20.26 4.35 -23.83
C GLU A 713 -21.31 4.38 -24.95
N THR A 714 -21.22 3.43 -25.89
CA THR A 714 -22.21 3.28 -26.97
C THR A 714 -22.60 1.82 -27.09
N GLY A 715 -23.89 1.57 -27.16
CA GLY A 715 -24.45 0.24 -27.28
C GLY A 715 -25.50 0.16 -28.39
N MET A 716 -25.68 -1.05 -28.90
CA MET A 716 -26.77 -1.40 -29.80
C MET A 716 -27.42 -2.70 -29.31
N MET A 717 -28.75 -2.74 -29.32
CA MET A 717 -29.55 -3.92 -29.05
C MET A 717 -30.42 -4.25 -30.26
N PHE A 718 -30.53 -5.53 -30.57
CA PHE A 718 -31.42 -6.06 -31.60
C PHE A 718 -32.20 -7.23 -31.03
N GLY A 719 -33.52 -7.22 -31.19
CA GLY A 719 -34.41 -8.25 -30.65
C GLY A 719 -35.51 -8.64 -31.62
N ILE A 720 -35.96 -9.89 -31.52
CA ILE A 720 -37.24 -10.34 -32.08
C ILE A 720 -37.99 -11.00 -30.95
N ASN A 721 -39.13 -10.44 -30.57
CA ASN A 721 -40.02 -11.09 -29.62
C ASN A 721 -41.12 -11.84 -30.38
N THR A 722 -41.52 -13.01 -29.87
CA THR A 722 -42.59 -13.82 -30.46
C THR A 722 -43.46 -14.40 -29.36
N ARG A 723 -44.76 -14.09 -29.40
CA ARG A 723 -45.78 -14.66 -28.50
C ARG A 723 -46.18 -16.06 -29.00
N PHE A 724 -45.96 -17.08 -28.17
CA PHE A 724 -46.25 -18.49 -28.51
C PHE A 724 -47.59 -18.96 -27.97
#